data_AF-A0A0T1SKS5-F1
#
_entry.id   AF-A0A0T1SKS5-F1
#
_cell.length_a   1.000
_cell.length_b   1.000
_cell.length_c   1.000
_cell.angle_alpha   90.00
_cell.angle_beta   90.00
_cell.angle_gamma   90.00
#
_symmetry.space_group_name_H-M   'P 1'
#
loop_
_entity.id
_entity.type
_entity.pdbx_description
1 polymer ?
#
loop_
_entity_poly.entity_id
_entity_poly.type
_entity_poly.pdbx_seq_one_letter_code
_entity_poly.pdbx_strand_id
1 'polypeptide(L)'
;MSDQPHPSLRDLVLQRLAVAGLEPETADLLRDLFPGTQAGSASRTGPLFLRSITAAGWRGIGPETALGLTPAPGLTVVAGRNGSGKSSFAEAAEMALTGDNFRWQDRTQIWRQGWRNLHDPAAPRVEVECRRDGADTPVTVRRSWHGDGLGDARVAVHRPGLPGGELGEVVGAEELALYRPFLSYSELGAVINGPMTALHDGLAQILGLEQLSEAYKEAGARLKAIKDGEKKATDLAAAVLTELRGSGDPRAVAAVEVLSARRPDRERVRTLLAARLEGDNAELERLRGLSTLEGPDLSDISGAVTRLREAAARADDARSGSAEDARRLSDLLERALDHRRRARTADCPVCDTPGLLDDDWAVRAREQVERLQHEAAEAQSARDDLRGAIRAVHDLVQPVPVWLRPEDSPLAALWREWSLCRSATDPRPLADQVERLSAALADACRQESEQAARLLADQDAGWRPLGVRLAEWLAAADRAAEAASLGKWLKDAQTWLKKVTDELREERLRPFADQSQTIWKLLCERSSVTLGSIGLTGTANQRKVQLDVSVDAMDAPAFGVMSQGELHSLALSLFLPRATHPDSPFGFLVIDDPVQSMDPEKVEGLARVLHACAQRRQVIVFTHDTRLQQAIRHLRIPATIMQVSRQTDSVVKVTRTDDPVSLALSEARAVAKDPNVPQDVADRVLPQMCRGALEAACLEPARRRLRAEGHGHADVEARIGKAHKLTELAALAFYDSTMEPAQVLAAVAQDHGPWARALIERCNAGAHQLLTPIGDRMDLVRDTERLAKAVRGR
;
A
#
# COMPACT_ATOMS: atom_id res chain seq x y z
N MET A 1 29.75 15.10 -15.12
CA MET A 1 28.62 14.16 -15.23
C MET A 1 27.40 15.00 -15.56
N SER A 2 26.65 14.61 -16.60
CA SER A 2 25.56 15.38 -17.20
C SER A 2 24.41 15.58 -16.20
N ASP A 3 23.88 16.80 -16.14
CA ASP A 3 22.79 17.26 -15.28
C ASP A 3 21.40 16.81 -15.83
N GLN A 4 21.29 15.54 -16.26
CA GLN A 4 20.01 14.98 -16.69
C GLN A 4 19.24 14.43 -15.48
N PRO A 5 17.94 14.74 -15.35
CA PRO A 5 17.12 14.20 -14.28
C PRO A 5 17.13 12.66 -14.35
N HIS A 6 17.52 12.02 -13.24
CA HIS A 6 17.47 10.57 -13.14
C HIS A 6 16.03 10.09 -13.38
N PRO A 7 15.80 9.12 -14.28
CA PRO A 7 14.46 8.59 -14.53
C PRO A 7 13.87 8.03 -13.24
N SER A 8 12.57 8.24 -13.01
CA SER A 8 11.93 7.76 -11.79
C SER A 8 12.04 6.23 -11.71
N LEU A 9 12.02 5.66 -10.50
CA LEU A 9 12.03 4.19 -10.32
C LEU A 9 10.92 3.55 -11.15
N ARG A 10 9.75 4.17 -11.19
CA ARG A 10 8.61 3.73 -11.99
C ARG A 10 8.94 3.71 -13.49
N ASP A 11 9.52 4.76 -14.03
CA ASP A 11 9.86 4.83 -15.46
C ASP A 11 10.86 3.73 -15.84
N LEU A 12 11.86 3.49 -14.98
CA LEU A 12 12.82 2.40 -15.14
C LEU A 12 12.14 1.02 -15.13
N VAL A 13 11.22 0.81 -14.19
CA VAL A 13 10.45 -0.45 -14.07
C VAL A 13 9.54 -0.64 -15.28
N LEU A 14 8.83 0.40 -15.72
CA LEU A 14 7.96 0.34 -16.89
C LEU A 14 8.75 0.12 -18.19
N GLN A 15 9.93 0.72 -18.33
CA GLN A 15 10.82 0.50 -19.46
C GLN A 15 11.31 -0.96 -19.50
N ARG A 16 11.71 -1.51 -18.35
CA ARG A 16 12.11 -2.93 -18.26
C ARG A 16 10.93 -3.88 -18.47
N LEU A 17 9.73 -3.49 -18.05
CA LEU A 17 8.51 -4.26 -18.27
C LEU A 17 8.17 -4.36 -19.76
N ALA A 18 8.35 -3.28 -20.53
CA ALA A 18 8.09 -3.25 -21.97
C ALA A 18 8.95 -4.24 -22.78
N VAL A 19 10.14 -4.59 -22.28
CA VAL A 19 11.07 -5.53 -22.93
C VAL A 19 11.12 -6.91 -22.24
N ALA A 20 10.32 -7.14 -21.21
CA ALA A 20 10.39 -8.35 -20.38
C ALA A 20 9.85 -9.62 -21.08
N GLY A 21 9.06 -9.48 -22.14
CA GLY A 21 8.44 -10.61 -22.85
C GLY A 21 7.42 -11.40 -22.02
N LEU A 22 6.78 -10.77 -21.03
CA LEU A 22 5.75 -11.39 -20.18
C LEU A 22 4.40 -11.47 -20.91
N GLU A 23 3.53 -12.40 -20.46
CA GLU A 23 2.14 -12.45 -20.90
C GLU A 23 1.44 -11.10 -20.61
N PRO A 24 0.56 -10.60 -21.51
CA PRO A 24 -0.10 -9.29 -21.35
C PRO A 24 -0.78 -9.11 -19.99
N GLU A 25 -1.45 -10.15 -19.49
CA GLU A 25 -2.15 -10.15 -18.21
C GLU A 25 -1.20 -10.02 -17.02
N THR A 26 -0.01 -10.64 -17.12
CA THR A 26 1.05 -10.48 -16.10
C THR A 26 1.62 -9.07 -16.13
N ALA A 27 1.78 -8.48 -17.32
CA ALA A 27 2.25 -7.11 -17.47
C ALA A 27 1.23 -6.09 -16.95
N ASP A 28 -0.06 -6.31 -17.17
CA ASP A 28 -1.13 -5.44 -16.66
C ASP A 28 -1.20 -5.50 -15.12
N LEU A 29 -1.12 -6.71 -14.52
CA LEU A 29 -1.02 -6.87 -13.07
C LEU A 29 0.19 -6.12 -12.48
N LEU A 30 1.33 -6.17 -13.16
CA LEU A 30 2.53 -5.43 -12.74
C LEU A 30 2.32 -3.91 -12.84
N ARG A 31 1.63 -3.40 -13.86
CA ARG A 31 1.31 -1.97 -13.96
C ARG A 31 0.38 -1.51 -12.84
N ASP A 32 -0.58 -2.35 -12.45
CA ASP A 32 -1.51 -2.05 -11.35
C ASP A 32 -0.81 -1.99 -9.98
N LEU A 33 0.28 -2.74 -9.80
CA LEU A 33 1.12 -2.69 -8.59
C LEU A 33 1.98 -1.42 -8.51
N PHE A 34 2.09 -0.63 -9.59
CA PHE A 34 2.79 0.66 -9.61
C PHE A 34 1.84 1.80 -10.06
N PRO A 35 0.82 2.13 -9.25
CA PRO A 35 -0.08 3.23 -9.55
C PRO A 35 0.69 4.56 -9.65
N GLY A 36 0.12 5.51 -10.40
CA GLY A 36 0.74 6.82 -10.62
C GLY A 36 1.17 7.48 -9.32
N THR A 37 2.44 7.85 -9.25
CA THR A 37 3.03 8.51 -8.08
C THR A 37 2.23 9.77 -7.78
N GLN A 38 1.63 9.88 -6.59
CA GLN A 38 1.30 11.18 -6.04
C GLN A 38 2.60 11.98 -6.02
N ALA A 39 2.58 13.20 -6.56
CA ALA A 39 3.72 14.09 -6.60
C ALA A 39 4.23 14.36 -5.18
N GLY A 40 5.13 13.51 -4.70
CA GLY A 40 5.90 13.72 -3.47
C GLY A 40 6.84 14.88 -3.70
N SER A 41 6.47 16.03 -3.13
CA SER A 41 7.19 17.31 -3.08
C SER A 41 8.02 17.66 -4.32
N ALA A 42 7.34 18.01 -5.41
CA ALA A 42 7.92 18.91 -6.39
C ALA A 42 8.33 20.23 -5.70
N SER A 43 9.49 20.76 -6.08
CA SER A 43 9.97 22.13 -5.85
C SER A 43 10.56 22.47 -4.47
N ARG A 44 11.74 21.91 -4.16
CA ARG A 44 12.74 22.60 -3.33
C ARG A 44 13.95 22.90 -4.21
N THR A 45 14.03 24.10 -4.77
CA THR A 45 15.08 24.46 -5.72
C THR A 45 16.41 24.71 -4.99
N GLY A 46 17.40 23.84 -5.23
CA GLY A 46 18.80 24.05 -4.82
C GLY A 46 19.19 23.49 -3.43
N PRO A 47 20.49 23.14 -3.25
CA PRO A 47 21.01 22.59 -2.00
C PRO A 47 20.98 23.61 -0.85
N LEU A 48 20.81 23.11 0.37
CA LEU A 48 20.81 23.89 1.62
C LEU A 48 22.24 24.00 2.20
N PHE A 49 22.69 25.20 2.55
CA PHE A 49 23.99 25.46 3.20
C PHE A 49 23.80 26.09 4.58
N LEU A 50 24.74 25.87 5.50
CA LEU A 50 24.75 26.49 6.83
C LEU A 50 25.46 27.86 6.78
N ARG A 51 24.82 28.88 7.35
CA ARG A 51 25.38 30.22 7.51
C ARG A 51 25.87 30.46 8.94
N SER A 52 25.16 29.94 9.94
CA SER A 52 25.61 30.03 11.32
C SER A 52 25.03 28.90 12.18
N ILE A 53 25.74 28.58 13.27
CA ILE A 53 25.29 27.68 14.32
C ILE A 53 25.37 28.45 15.63
N THR A 54 24.25 28.61 16.32
CA THR A 54 24.13 29.36 17.57
C THR A 54 23.66 28.45 18.69
N ALA A 55 24.26 28.57 19.87
CA ALA A 55 23.89 27.79 21.05
C ALA A 55 23.97 28.66 22.31
N ALA A 56 23.02 28.45 23.22
CA ALA A 56 22.94 29.09 24.53
C ALA A 56 22.36 28.10 25.56
N GLY A 57 22.90 28.05 26.77
CA GLY A 57 22.48 27.09 27.80
C GLY A 57 22.63 25.62 27.37
N TRP A 58 23.49 25.34 26.39
CA TRP A 58 23.60 24.05 25.70
C TRP A 58 24.95 23.40 25.92
N ARG A 59 24.96 22.25 26.61
CA ARG A 59 26.15 21.42 26.84
C ARG A 59 27.32 22.23 27.39
N GLY A 60 28.41 22.38 26.64
CA GLY A 60 29.61 23.10 27.04
C GLY A 60 29.55 24.61 26.79
N ILE A 61 28.46 25.11 26.21
CA ILE A 61 28.24 26.51 25.84
C ILE A 61 27.23 27.10 26.81
N GLY A 62 27.68 28.07 27.62
CA GLY A 62 26.83 28.84 28.53
C GLY A 62 26.13 29.96 27.77
N PRO A 63 26.64 31.21 27.84
CA PRO A 63 26.04 32.35 27.13
C PRO A 63 25.93 32.12 25.62
N GLU A 64 24.96 32.79 25.00
CA GLU A 64 24.74 32.71 23.55
C GLU A 64 26.03 32.98 22.77
N THR A 65 26.42 31.97 21.99
CA THR A 65 27.60 32.04 21.14
C THR A 65 27.23 31.55 19.75
N ALA A 66 27.60 32.31 18.72
CA ALA A 66 27.39 31.97 17.33
C ALA A 66 28.71 31.61 16.62
N LEU A 67 28.70 30.50 15.91
CA LEU A 67 29.73 30.08 14.97
C LEU A 67 29.29 30.49 13.56
N GLY A 68 29.89 31.56 13.03
CA GLY A 68 29.64 32.02 11.65
C GLY A 68 30.37 31.16 10.62
N LEU A 69 29.67 30.79 9.54
CA LEU A 69 30.14 29.92 8.48
C LEU A 69 29.91 30.57 7.11
N THR A 70 30.71 30.19 6.12
CA THR A 70 30.48 30.60 4.73
C THR A 70 29.51 29.63 4.07
N PRO A 71 28.27 30.04 3.71
CA PRO A 71 27.25 29.17 3.12
C PRO A 71 27.55 28.88 1.64
N ALA A 72 28.60 28.09 1.43
CA ALA A 72 29.14 27.68 0.14
C ALA A 72 30.04 26.44 0.29
N PRO A 73 30.24 25.66 -0.78
CA PRO A 73 31.32 24.70 -0.89
C PRO A 73 32.68 25.25 -0.48
N GLY A 74 33.40 24.40 0.23
CA GLY A 74 34.67 24.74 0.89
C GLY A 74 34.85 23.97 2.18
N LEU A 75 36.10 23.91 2.64
CA LEU A 75 36.48 23.22 3.87
C LEU A 75 36.63 24.22 5.01
N THR A 76 35.87 24.03 6.09
CA THR A 76 36.01 24.76 7.35
C THR A 76 36.41 23.79 8.44
N VAL A 77 37.54 24.05 9.12
CA VAL A 77 38.01 23.26 10.25
C VAL A 77 37.86 24.06 11.53
N VAL A 78 37.06 23.56 12.45
CA VAL A 78 36.82 24.14 13.77
C VAL A 78 37.69 23.39 14.78
N ALA A 79 38.83 23.99 15.11
CA ALA A 79 39.87 23.47 15.97
C ALA A 79 39.75 23.96 17.42
N GLY A 80 40.26 23.20 18.39
CA GLY A 80 40.21 23.59 19.80
C GLY A 80 40.51 22.44 20.75
N ARG A 81 40.92 22.74 21.99
CA ARG A 81 41.23 21.72 23.01
C ARG A 81 39.99 20.88 23.37
N ASN A 82 40.20 19.68 23.91
CA ASN A 82 39.09 18.88 24.42
C ASN A 82 38.29 19.65 25.48
N GLY A 83 36.96 19.55 25.40
CA GLY A 83 36.05 20.30 26.26
C GLY A 83 35.86 21.79 25.92
N SER A 84 36.36 22.28 24.78
CA SER A 84 36.22 23.69 24.39
C SER A 84 34.85 24.10 23.80
N GLY A 85 33.93 23.15 23.60
CA GLY A 85 32.59 23.42 23.03
C GLY A 85 32.42 23.06 21.53
N LYS A 86 33.43 22.49 20.87
CA LYS A 86 33.38 22.05 19.46
C LYS A 86 32.22 21.09 19.16
N SER A 87 32.22 19.93 19.82
CA SER A 87 31.14 18.95 19.69
C SER A 87 29.79 19.48 20.18
N SER A 88 29.78 20.51 21.03
CA SER A 88 28.54 21.18 21.43
C SER A 88 27.94 21.98 20.27
N PHE A 89 28.75 22.62 19.42
CA PHE A 89 28.28 23.24 18.18
C PHE A 89 27.82 22.20 17.15
N ALA A 90 28.59 21.12 16.94
CA ALA A 90 28.20 20.05 16.00
C ALA A 90 26.84 19.43 16.38
N GLU A 91 26.68 19.06 17.65
CA GLU A 91 25.43 18.52 18.18
C GLU A 91 24.30 19.56 18.23
N ALA A 92 24.61 20.86 18.40
CA ALA A 92 23.59 21.92 18.31
C ALA A 92 23.01 22.01 16.89
N ALA A 93 23.86 21.92 15.86
CA ALA A 93 23.42 21.94 14.48
C ALA A 93 22.58 20.70 14.12
N GLU A 94 23.02 19.52 14.56
CA GLU A 94 22.25 18.28 14.40
C GLU A 94 20.90 18.40 15.10
N MET A 95 20.90 18.70 16.41
CA MET A 95 19.68 18.83 17.21
C MET A 95 18.70 19.85 16.61
N ALA A 96 19.16 21.00 16.13
CA ALA A 96 18.30 22.00 15.53
C ALA A 96 17.50 21.43 14.33
N LEU A 97 18.14 20.63 13.46
CA LEU A 97 17.52 20.11 12.24
C LEU A 97 16.81 18.77 12.41
N THR A 98 17.34 17.85 13.21
CA THR A 98 16.80 16.48 13.36
C THR A 98 15.88 16.35 14.55
N GLY A 99 16.11 17.14 15.62
CA GLY A 99 15.44 16.97 16.92
C GLY A 99 15.95 15.81 17.75
N ASP A 100 17.01 15.12 17.30
CA ASP A 100 17.64 14.01 18.01
C ASP A 100 19.14 13.96 17.70
N ASN A 101 19.92 13.25 18.51
CA ASN A 101 21.31 12.93 18.17
C ASN A 101 21.72 11.52 18.65
N PHE A 102 22.78 11.00 18.05
CA PHE A 102 23.30 9.66 18.38
C PHE A 102 23.85 9.54 19.81
N ARG A 103 24.03 10.65 20.53
CA ARG A 103 24.51 10.65 21.92
C ARG A 103 23.39 10.22 22.88
N TRP A 104 22.14 10.57 22.59
CA TRP A 104 20.99 10.34 23.48
C TRP A 104 20.03 9.27 22.99
N GLN A 105 20.17 8.87 21.73
CA GLN A 105 19.49 7.71 21.14
C GLN A 105 19.82 6.44 21.94
N ASP A 106 18.78 5.74 22.40
CA ASP A 106 18.85 4.45 23.10
C ASP A 106 19.73 4.38 24.37
N ARG A 107 20.05 5.52 25.00
CA ARG A 107 20.82 5.59 26.27
C ARG A 107 19.92 5.82 27.49
N THR A 108 20.38 5.33 28.66
CA THR A 108 19.70 5.43 29.96
C THR A 108 19.50 6.88 30.43
N GLN A 109 18.51 7.14 31.28
CA GLN A 109 18.10 8.48 31.73
C GLN A 109 19.25 9.38 32.25
N ILE A 110 20.30 8.80 32.86
CA ILE A 110 21.45 9.53 33.38
C ILE A 110 22.20 10.30 32.28
N TRP A 111 22.29 9.74 31.06
CA TRP A 111 22.95 10.40 29.92
C TRP A 111 22.10 11.51 29.29
N ARG A 112 20.78 11.51 29.55
CA ARG A 112 19.81 12.53 29.13
C ARG A 112 19.70 13.70 30.11
N GLN A 113 20.50 13.74 31.18
CA GLN A 113 20.52 14.86 32.14
C GLN A 113 21.65 15.88 31.84
N GLY A 114 22.67 15.51 31.07
CA GLY A 114 23.87 16.33 30.80
C GLY A 114 23.81 17.23 29.56
N TRP A 115 22.62 17.53 29.03
CA TRP A 115 22.47 18.38 27.83
C TRP A 115 22.34 19.87 28.16
N ARG A 116 21.84 20.21 29.35
CA ARG A 116 21.78 21.60 29.83
C ARG A 116 23.15 22.05 30.31
N ASN A 117 23.53 23.28 29.98
CA ASN A 117 24.72 23.88 30.56
C ASN A 117 24.49 24.19 32.05
N LEU A 118 25.50 23.96 32.87
CA LEU A 118 25.43 24.18 34.33
C LEU A 118 25.63 25.64 34.75
N HIS A 119 26.22 26.46 33.88
CA HIS A 119 26.70 27.81 34.18
C HIS A 119 25.82 28.91 33.60
N ASP A 120 24.75 28.55 32.87
CA ASP A 120 23.80 29.51 32.32
C ASP A 120 22.38 29.16 32.79
N PRO A 121 21.72 30.04 33.58
CA PRO A 121 20.35 29.84 34.04
C PRO A 121 19.30 30.17 32.96
N ALA A 122 19.70 30.69 31.80
CA ALA A 122 18.78 30.99 30.72
C ALA A 122 18.17 29.72 30.11
N ALA A 123 16.95 29.86 29.56
CA ALA A 123 16.29 28.78 28.84
C ALA A 123 17.17 28.30 27.67
N PRO A 124 17.59 27.01 27.65
CA PRO A 124 18.46 26.50 26.61
C PRO A 124 17.87 26.70 25.22
N ARG A 125 18.72 27.06 24.26
CA ARG A 125 18.34 27.13 22.85
C ARG A 125 19.50 26.76 21.93
N VAL A 126 19.15 26.15 20.80
CA VAL A 126 20.05 25.93 19.67
C VAL A 126 19.39 26.46 18.41
N GLU A 127 20.18 27.02 17.52
CA GLU A 127 19.70 27.65 16.31
C GLU A 127 20.67 27.42 15.16
N VAL A 128 20.14 27.16 13.98
CA VAL A 128 20.90 27.16 12.74
C VAL A 128 20.27 28.13 11.76
N GLU A 129 21.10 28.98 11.18
CA GLU A 129 20.72 29.80 10.04
C GLU A 129 21.20 29.11 8.78
N CYS A 130 20.28 28.83 7.86
CA CYS A 130 20.53 28.14 6.61
C CYS A 130 20.23 29.07 5.42
N ARG A 131 20.87 28.80 4.29
CA ARG A 131 20.58 29.45 3.01
C ARG A 131 20.48 28.41 1.92
N ARG A 132 19.40 28.47 1.13
CA ARG A 132 19.22 27.62 -0.04
C ARG A 132 19.91 28.25 -1.25
N ASP A 133 20.48 27.44 -2.11
CA ASP A 133 21.10 27.95 -3.34
C ASP A 133 20.06 28.66 -4.22
N GLY A 134 20.42 29.85 -4.72
CA GLY A 134 19.51 30.71 -5.49
C GLY A 134 18.43 31.45 -4.68
N ALA A 135 18.37 31.30 -3.35
CA ALA A 135 17.44 32.05 -2.50
C ALA A 135 18.14 33.22 -1.77
N ASP A 136 17.54 34.41 -1.84
CA ASP A 136 18.09 35.62 -1.22
C ASP A 136 17.87 35.68 0.30
N THR A 137 16.78 35.11 0.80
CA THR A 137 16.44 35.16 2.22
C THR A 137 16.96 33.93 2.98
N PRO A 138 17.74 34.10 4.06
CA PRO A 138 18.10 33.00 4.94
C PRO A 138 16.87 32.48 5.68
N VAL A 139 16.94 31.22 6.13
CA VAL A 139 15.93 30.60 6.99
C VAL A 139 16.57 30.15 8.27
N THR A 140 15.97 30.51 9.40
CA THR A 140 16.47 30.19 10.73
C THR A 140 15.60 29.11 11.35
N VAL A 141 16.21 28.01 11.76
CA VAL A 141 15.57 26.94 12.53
C VAL A 141 16.08 27.02 13.96
N ARG A 142 15.17 27.29 14.90
CA ARG A 142 15.45 27.39 16.32
C ARG A 142 14.73 26.30 17.09
N ARG A 143 15.44 25.70 18.05
CA ARG A 143 14.85 24.85 19.10
C ARG A 143 15.13 25.45 20.46
N SER A 144 14.08 25.56 21.28
CA SER A 144 14.16 26.09 22.64
C SER A 144 13.45 25.18 23.63
N TRP A 145 14.02 25.06 24.84
CA TRP A 145 13.47 24.21 25.90
C TRP A 145 12.95 25.05 27.05
N HIS A 146 11.74 24.71 27.51
CA HIS A 146 11.11 25.32 28.68
C HIS A 146 10.81 24.29 29.79
N GLY A 147 10.88 22.99 29.48
CA GLY A 147 10.73 21.87 30.41
C GLY A 147 12.03 21.07 30.56
N ASP A 148 12.11 20.23 31.59
CA ASP A 148 13.34 19.54 32.01
C ASP A 148 13.74 18.35 31.12
N GLY A 149 12.82 17.85 30.30
CA GLY A 149 13.08 16.79 29.33
C GLY A 149 13.70 17.33 28.04
N LEU A 150 14.61 16.55 27.46
CA LEU A 150 15.15 16.82 26.11
C LEU A 150 14.04 16.82 25.04
N GLY A 151 12.95 16.08 25.25
CA GLY A 151 11.78 16.03 24.38
C GLY A 151 10.85 17.25 24.48
N ASP A 152 11.01 18.13 25.47
CA ASP A 152 10.16 19.31 25.70
C ASP A 152 10.56 20.49 24.79
N ALA A 153 11.22 20.21 23.67
CA ALA A 153 11.71 21.21 22.73
C ALA A 153 10.56 21.79 21.91
N ARG A 154 10.53 23.12 21.76
CA ARG A 154 9.69 23.82 20.79
C ARG A 154 10.53 24.20 19.59
N VAL A 155 10.05 23.90 18.39
CA VAL A 155 10.69 24.27 17.12
C VAL A 155 10.03 25.52 16.58
N ALA A 156 10.83 26.50 16.17
CA ALA A 156 10.38 27.69 15.47
C ALA A 156 11.21 27.86 14.19
N VAL A 157 10.53 28.04 13.06
CA VAL A 157 11.17 28.41 11.79
C VAL A 157 10.86 29.86 11.48
N HIS A 158 11.91 30.67 11.30
CA HIS A 158 11.80 32.08 10.98
C HIS A 158 12.39 32.36 9.59
N ARG A 159 11.65 33.10 8.78
CA ARG A 159 12.11 33.67 7.51
C ARG A 159 11.90 35.19 7.58
N PRO A 160 12.91 36.01 7.25
CA PRO A 160 12.75 37.46 7.25
C PRO A 160 11.56 37.90 6.39
N GLY A 161 10.63 38.66 6.96
CA GLY A 161 9.47 39.21 6.24
C GLY A 161 8.32 38.24 5.95
N LEU A 162 8.39 36.98 6.42
CA LEU A 162 7.34 35.98 6.25
C LEU A 162 6.82 35.47 7.62
N PRO A 163 5.57 34.98 7.70
CA PRO A 163 5.07 34.32 8.90
C PRO A 163 5.89 33.06 9.23
N GLY A 164 5.82 32.62 10.48
CA GLY A 164 6.53 31.42 10.94
C GLY A 164 6.14 30.17 10.14
N GLY A 165 7.11 29.29 9.89
CA GLY A 165 6.94 28.07 9.09
C GLY A 165 7.13 26.79 9.89
N GLU A 166 6.94 25.66 9.22
CA GLU A 166 7.23 24.33 9.76
C GLU A 166 8.63 23.85 9.37
N LEU A 167 9.25 23.02 10.21
CA LEU A 167 10.56 22.41 9.92
C LEU A 167 10.53 21.61 8.62
N GLY A 168 9.40 20.93 8.36
CA GLY A 168 9.18 20.15 7.15
C GLY A 168 9.36 20.96 5.88
N GLU A 169 9.12 22.28 5.88
CA GLU A 169 9.32 23.16 4.72
C GLU A 169 10.80 23.49 4.46
N VAL A 170 11.65 23.37 5.48
CA VAL A 170 13.10 23.63 5.37
C VAL A 170 13.82 22.34 5.04
N VAL A 171 13.50 21.27 5.78
CA VAL A 171 14.17 19.99 5.72
C VAL A 171 13.15 18.84 5.88
N GLY A 172 13.17 17.86 4.97
CA GLY A 172 12.33 16.67 5.08
C GLY A 172 12.90 15.67 6.07
N ALA A 173 12.05 15.07 6.91
CA ALA A 173 12.47 14.02 7.84
C ALA A 173 13.02 12.78 7.12
N GLU A 174 12.39 12.39 6.01
CA GLU A 174 12.85 11.29 5.16
C GLU A 174 14.21 11.61 4.52
N GLU A 175 14.38 12.82 3.98
CA GLU A 175 15.65 13.30 3.40
C GLU A 175 16.78 13.28 4.44
N LEU A 176 16.50 13.72 5.69
CA LEU A 176 17.47 13.69 6.80
C LEU A 176 17.86 12.27 7.21
N ALA A 177 16.91 11.33 7.22
CA ALA A 177 17.21 9.93 7.51
C ALA A 177 18.06 9.31 6.38
N LEU A 178 17.72 9.65 5.14
CA LEU A 178 18.32 9.08 3.93
C LEU A 178 19.75 9.55 3.69
N TYR A 179 19.96 10.86 3.63
CA TYR A 179 21.25 11.46 3.27
C TYR A 179 22.05 11.96 4.47
N ARG A 180 21.45 11.98 5.66
CA ARG A 180 22.02 12.46 6.93
C ARG A 180 23.38 13.20 6.83
N PRO A 181 23.38 14.55 6.81
CA PRO A 181 24.60 15.35 6.61
C PRO A 181 25.44 15.53 7.89
N PHE A 182 25.23 14.69 8.91
CA PHE A 182 25.88 14.77 10.21
C PHE A 182 26.61 13.46 10.48
N LEU A 183 27.90 13.55 10.77
CA LEU A 183 28.72 12.43 11.21
C LEU A 183 29.28 12.74 12.59
N SER A 184 28.71 12.12 13.61
CA SER A 184 29.18 12.26 14.99
C SER A 184 30.22 11.19 15.35
N TYR A 185 31.02 11.45 16.39
CA TYR A 185 31.89 10.44 16.97
C TYR A 185 31.15 9.14 17.33
N SER A 186 30.03 9.25 18.04
CA SER A 186 29.29 8.08 18.54
C SER A 186 28.70 7.23 17.41
N GLU A 187 28.37 7.86 16.27
CA GLU A 187 27.91 7.16 15.09
C GLU A 187 29.00 6.35 14.42
N LEU A 188 30.22 6.90 14.26
CA LEU A 188 31.35 6.13 13.69
C LEU A 188 31.59 4.84 14.48
N GLY A 189 31.54 4.92 15.81
CA GLY A 189 31.63 3.74 16.67
C GLY A 189 30.43 2.80 16.55
N ALA A 190 29.21 3.32 16.35
CA ALA A 190 28.00 2.52 16.19
C ALA A 190 27.94 1.80 14.84
N VAL A 191 28.46 2.38 13.78
CA VAL A 191 28.57 1.73 12.46
C VAL A 191 29.49 0.51 12.52
N ILE A 192 30.55 0.57 13.31
CA ILE A 192 31.55 -0.50 13.45
C ILE A 192 31.08 -1.60 14.41
N ASN A 193 30.49 -1.22 15.55
CA ASN A 193 30.11 -2.16 16.62
C ASN A 193 28.63 -2.56 16.60
N GLY A 194 27.82 -1.93 15.74
CA GLY A 194 26.39 -2.17 15.60
C GLY A 194 26.06 -3.36 14.71
N PRO A 195 24.78 -3.75 14.64
CA PRO A 195 24.35 -4.86 13.82
C PRO A 195 24.47 -4.50 12.32
N MET A 196 25.04 -5.40 11.53
CA MET A 196 25.19 -5.26 10.06
C MET A 196 23.86 -5.03 9.32
N THR A 197 22.73 -5.34 9.96
CA THR A 197 21.40 -5.05 9.46
C THR A 197 21.11 -3.55 9.38
N ALA A 198 21.60 -2.73 10.31
CA ALA A 198 21.37 -1.29 10.30
C ALA A 198 22.08 -0.60 9.12
N LEU A 199 23.32 -1.02 8.83
CA LEU A 199 24.06 -0.59 7.65
C LEU A 199 23.35 -1.03 6.35
N HIS A 200 22.90 -2.28 6.32
CA HIS A 200 22.14 -2.81 5.18
C HIS A 200 20.87 -1.99 4.94
N ASP A 201 20.11 -1.67 5.99
CA ASP A 201 18.85 -0.93 5.89
C ASP A 201 19.08 0.51 5.44
N GLY A 202 20.10 1.18 5.99
CA GLY A 202 20.50 2.51 5.54
C GLY A 202 20.92 2.54 4.08
N LEU A 203 21.70 1.55 3.62
CA LEU A 203 22.08 1.44 2.20
C LEU A 203 20.87 1.14 1.31
N ALA A 204 20.02 0.18 1.70
CA ALA A 204 18.83 -0.19 0.94
C ALA A 204 17.87 1.00 0.76
N GLN A 205 17.71 1.82 1.80
CA GLN A 205 16.85 3.02 1.76
C GLN A 205 17.33 4.03 0.71
N ILE A 206 18.64 4.25 0.60
CA ILE A 206 19.23 5.17 -0.39
C ILE A 206 18.99 4.67 -1.82
N LEU A 207 18.99 3.36 -2.02
CA LEU A 207 18.72 2.79 -3.33
C LEU A 207 17.27 3.02 -3.77
N GLY A 208 16.36 3.39 -2.85
CA GLY A 208 14.99 3.76 -3.17
C GLY A 208 14.21 2.63 -3.82
N LEU A 209 14.32 1.41 -3.29
CA LEU A 209 13.73 0.19 -3.86
C LEU A 209 12.55 -0.34 -3.02
N GLU A 210 11.98 0.51 -2.16
CA GLU A 210 10.87 0.17 -1.26
C GLU A 210 9.63 -0.21 -2.05
N GLN A 211 9.29 0.58 -3.08
CA GLN A 211 8.12 0.33 -3.93
C GLN A 211 8.18 -1.04 -4.60
N LEU A 212 9.36 -1.47 -5.05
CA LEU A 212 9.57 -2.82 -5.61
C LEU A 212 9.39 -3.91 -4.54
N SER A 213 9.90 -3.65 -3.34
CA SER A 213 9.78 -4.57 -2.20
C SER A 213 8.32 -4.69 -1.72
N GLU A 214 7.56 -3.60 -1.76
CA GLU A 214 6.12 -3.57 -1.46
C GLU A 214 5.31 -4.31 -2.52
N ALA A 215 5.54 -4.02 -3.81
CA ALA A 215 4.90 -4.74 -4.92
C ALA A 215 5.19 -6.25 -4.85
N TYR A 216 6.43 -6.65 -4.53
CA TYR A 216 6.80 -8.06 -4.34
C TYR A 216 6.04 -8.72 -3.18
N LYS A 217 5.89 -8.02 -2.05
CA LYS A 217 5.13 -8.50 -0.88
C LYS A 217 3.65 -8.61 -1.20
N GLU A 218 3.08 -7.62 -1.89
CA GLU A 218 1.67 -7.60 -2.27
C GLU A 218 1.34 -8.75 -3.24
N ALA A 219 2.13 -8.91 -4.30
CA ALA A 219 2.00 -10.04 -5.22
C ALA A 219 2.10 -11.39 -4.48
N GLY A 220 3.04 -11.49 -3.52
CA GLY A 220 3.20 -12.66 -2.68
C GLY A 220 2.01 -12.94 -1.75
N ALA A 221 1.40 -11.92 -1.16
CA ALA A 221 0.23 -12.04 -0.31
C ALA A 221 -1.00 -12.52 -1.11
N ARG A 222 -1.23 -11.94 -2.30
CA ARG A 222 -2.29 -12.37 -3.22
C ARG A 222 -2.08 -13.81 -3.68
N LEU A 223 -0.85 -14.18 -4.05
CA LEU A 223 -0.50 -15.56 -4.43
C LEU A 223 -0.71 -16.56 -3.28
N LYS A 224 -0.37 -16.17 -2.05
CA LYS A 224 -0.60 -17.00 -0.87
C LYS A 224 -2.08 -17.27 -0.64
N ALA A 225 -2.93 -16.25 -0.74
CA ALA A 225 -4.38 -16.41 -0.60
C ALA A 225 -4.97 -17.41 -1.61
N ILE A 226 -4.49 -17.39 -2.86
CA ILE A 226 -4.90 -18.36 -3.89
C ILE A 226 -4.47 -19.78 -3.50
N LYS A 227 -3.20 -19.97 -3.11
CA LYS A 227 -2.69 -21.28 -2.68
C LYS A 227 -3.40 -21.83 -1.43
N ASP A 228 -3.71 -20.96 -0.48
CA ASP A 228 -4.48 -21.34 0.71
C ASP A 228 -5.90 -21.77 0.32
N GLY A 229 -6.51 -21.14 -0.70
CA GLY A 229 -7.78 -21.55 -1.30
C GLY A 229 -7.71 -22.94 -1.99
N GLU A 230 -6.68 -23.18 -2.80
CA GLU A 230 -6.43 -24.49 -3.44
C GLU A 230 -6.23 -25.60 -2.39
N LYS A 231 -5.47 -25.30 -1.33
CA LYS A 231 -5.26 -26.21 -0.21
C LYS A 231 -6.57 -26.50 0.51
N LYS A 232 -7.37 -25.47 0.81
CA LYS A 232 -8.69 -25.64 1.45
C LYS A 232 -9.62 -26.54 0.61
N ALA A 233 -9.65 -26.36 -0.71
CA ALA A 233 -10.43 -27.23 -1.59
C ALA A 233 -9.93 -28.69 -1.55
N THR A 234 -8.62 -28.90 -1.47
CA THR A 234 -8.00 -30.24 -1.35
C THR A 234 -8.32 -30.89 0.01
N ASP A 235 -8.18 -30.14 1.10
CA ASP A 235 -8.47 -30.62 2.46
C ASP A 235 -9.96 -30.95 2.63
N LEU A 236 -10.85 -30.11 2.08
CA LEU A 236 -12.29 -30.39 2.02
C LEU A 236 -12.59 -31.63 1.18
N ALA A 237 -11.92 -31.82 0.04
CA ALA A 237 -12.13 -33.02 -0.79
C ALA A 237 -11.84 -34.29 0.01
N ALA A 238 -10.72 -34.32 0.75
CA ALA A 238 -10.33 -35.46 1.57
C ALA A 238 -11.32 -35.73 2.73
N ALA A 239 -11.79 -34.67 3.38
CA ALA A 239 -12.79 -34.78 4.44
C ALA A 239 -14.13 -35.32 3.91
N VAL A 240 -14.66 -34.71 2.85
CA VAL A 240 -15.93 -35.11 2.21
C VAL A 240 -15.84 -36.54 1.68
N LEU A 241 -14.73 -36.93 1.07
CA LEU A 241 -14.51 -38.30 0.58
C LEU A 241 -14.58 -39.34 1.72
N THR A 242 -14.10 -38.99 2.91
CA THR A 242 -14.16 -39.86 4.09
C THR A 242 -15.60 -40.01 4.59
N GLU A 243 -16.35 -38.91 4.66
CA GLU A 243 -17.76 -38.89 5.06
C GLU A 243 -18.65 -39.68 4.06
N LEU A 244 -18.43 -39.51 2.75
CA LEU A 244 -19.19 -40.18 1.71
C LEU A 244 -18.99 -41.71 1.68
N ARG A 245 -17.77 -42.20 1.96
CA ARG A 245 -17.47 -43.64 2.03
C ARG A 245 -18.22 -44.37 3.15
N GLY A 246 -18.71 -43.65 4.16
CA GLY A 246 -19.51 -44.20 5.24
C GLY A 246 -21.00 -44.37 4.90
N SER A 247 -21.44 -43.89 3.73
CA SER A 247 -22.85 -43.93 3.32
C SER A 247 -23.12 -44.98 2.25
N GLY A 248 -24.23 -45.69 2.39
CA GLY A 248 -24.74 -46.63 1.37
C GLY A 248 -25.63 -45.96 0.32
N ASP A 249 -25.83 -44.63 0.36
CA ASP A 249 -26.65 -43.92 -0.62
C ASP A 249 -26.01 -43.99 -2.02
N PRO A 250 -26.75 -44.37 -3.08
CA PRO A 250 -26.22 -44.45 -4.45
C PRO A 250 -25.56 -43.15 -4.93
N ARG A 251 -26.08 -41.99 -4.51
CA ARG A 251 -25.50 -40.68 -4.85
C ARG A 251 -24.14 -40.48 -4.16
N ALA A 252 -23.98 -41.00 -2.93
CA ALA A 252 -22.72 -40.94 -2.20
C ALA A 252 -21.66 -41.84 -2.86
N VAL A 253 -22.04 -43.04 -3.31
CA VAL A 253 -21.14 -43.93 -4.07
C VAL A 253 -20.68 -43.27 -5.37
N ALA A 254 -21.61 -42.68 -6.14
CA ALA A 254 -21.27 -41.95 -7.35
C ALA A 254 -20.38 -40.71 -7.07
N ALA A 255 -20.63 -40.00 -5.97
CA ALA A 255 -19.79 -38.87 -5.57
C ALA A 255 -18.36 -39.31 -5.19
N VAL A 256 -18.20 -40.47 -4.53
CA VAL A 256 -16.87 -41.05 -4.21
C VAL A 256 -16.08 -41.35 -5.47
N GLU A 257 -16.71 -41.91 -6.50
CA GLU A 257 -16.07 -42.19 -7.79
C GLU A 257 -15.50 -40.91 -8.42
N VAL A 258 -16.30 -39.84 -8.45
CA VAL A 258 -15.90 -38.56 -9.05
C VAL A 258 -14.81 -37.86 -8.23
N LEU A 259 -14.96 -37.80 -6.90
CA LEU A 259 -14.01 -37.15 -6.00
C LEU A 259 -12.67 -37.89 -5.87
N SER A 260 -12.64 -39.21 -6.11
CA SER A 260 -11.41 -40.00 -6.06
C SER A 260 -10.50 -39.77 -7.27
N ALA A 261 -10.99 -39.12 -8.33
CA ALA A 261 -10.19 -38.79 -9.50
C ALA A 261 -9.12 -37.73 -9.18
N ARG A 262 -7.98 -37.77 -9.89
CA ARG A 262 -6.90 -36.79 -9.74
C ARG A 262 -7.34 -35.34 -10.02
N ARG A 263 -8.35 -35.17 -10.88
CA ARG A 263 -9.05 -33.91 -11.12
C ARG A 263 -10.56 -34.21 -11.09
N PRO A 264 -11.23 -33.97 -9.96
CA PRO A 264 -12.66 -34.23 -9.84
C PRO A 264 -13.46 -33.42 -10.86
N ASP A 265 -14.42 -34.07 -11.53
CA ASP A 265 -15.30 -33.43 -12.49
C ASP A 265 -16.39 -32.63 -11.75
N ARG A 266 -16.21 -31.31 -11.73
CA ARG A 266 -17.09 -30.35 -11.05
C ARG A 266 -18.50 -30.35 -11.63
N GLU A 267 -18.64 -30.57 -12.94
CA GLU A 267 -19.96 -30.56 -13.58
C GLU A 267 -20.74 -31.82 -13.21
N ARG A 268 -20.06 -32.97 -13.17
CA ARG A 268 -20.67 -34.22 -12.71
C ARG A 268 -21.11 -34.16 -11.25
N VAL A 269 -20.37 -33.43 -10.39
CA VAL A 269 -20.82 -33.17 -9.01
C VAL A 269 -22.03 -32.24 -8.95
N ARG A 270 -22.12 -31.19 -9.78
CA ARG A 270 -23.34 -30.37 -9.90
C ARG A 270 -24.54 -31.22 -10.27
N THR A 271 -24.38 -32.11 -11.25
CA THR A 271 -25.43 -33.04 -11.65
C THR A 271 -25.85 -33.95 -10.50
N LEU A 272 -24.91 -34.49 -9.71
CA LEU A 272 -25.23 -35.31 -8.53
C LEU A 272 -25.97 -34.55 -7.42
N LEU A 273 -25.64 -33.26 -7.22
CA LEU A 273 -26.32 -32.40 -6.24
C LEU A 273 -27.72 -31.98 -6.71
N ALA A 274 -27.89 -31.77 -8.02
CA ALA A 274 -29.18 -31.42 -8.64
C ALA A 274 -30.08 -32.64 -8.87
N ALA A 275 -29.48 -33.83 -9.03
CA ALA A 275 -30.19 -35.08 -9.24
C ALA A 275 -31.06 -35.39 -8.01
N ARG A 276 -32.37 -35.25 -8.20
CA ARG A 276 -33.33 -36.09 -7.49
C ARG A 276 -33.10 -37.52 -8.01
N LEU A 277 -33.22 -38.54 -7.16
CA LEU A 277 -33.10 -39.94 -7.58
C LEU A 277 -34.05 -40.18 -8.78
N GLU A 278 -33.51 -40.16 -9.99
CA GLU A 278 -34.19 -40.41 -11.26
C GLU A 278 -33.73 -41.73 -11.90
N GLY A 279 -32.96 -42.54 -11.18
CA GLY A 279 -32.53 -43.86 -11.62
C GLY A 279 -32.99 -44.95 -10.66
N ASP A 280 -33.78 -45.88 -11.19
CA ASP A 280 -34.11 -47.21 -10.66
C ASP A 280 -34.74 -47.31 -9.27
N ASN A 281 -36.07 -47.16 -9.21
CA ASN A 281 -36.94 -48.15 -8.59
C ASN A 281 -38.39 -47.83 -8.94
N ALA A 282 -39.10 -48.75 -9.60
CA ALA A 282 -40.56 -48.67 -9.70
C ALA A 282 -41.22 -48.43 -8.33
N GLU A 283 -40.55 -48.87 -7.26
CA GLU A 283 -40.92 -48.62 -5.87
C GLU A 283 -40.81 -47.14 -5.44
N LEU A 284 -39.84 -46.37 -5.92
CA LEU A 284 -39.72 -44.93 -5.60
C LEU A 284 -40.81 -44.10 -6.28
N GLU A 285 -41.12 -44.43 -7.53
CA GLU A 285 -42.22 -43.80 -8.27
C GLU A 285 -43.57 -44.14 -7.64
N ARG A 286 -43.73 -45.40 -7.20
CA ARG A 286 -44.89 -45.86 -6.41
C ARG A 286 -45.01 -45.11 -5.07
N LEU A 287 -43.92 -44.96 -4.31
CA LEU A 287 -43.94 -44.21 -3.05
C LEU A 287 -44.28 -42.73 -3.24
N ARG A 288 -43.84 -42.10 -4.35
CA ARG A 288 -44.22 -40.72 -4.70
C ARG A 288 -45.71 -40.61 -5.09
N GLY A 289 -46.22 -41.60 -5.82
CA GLY A 289 -47.65 -41.70 -6.12
C GLY A 289 -48.49 -41.85 -4.85
N LEU A 290 -48.05 -42.71 -3.92
CA LEU A 290 -48.72 -42.91 -2.63
C LEU A 290 -48.66 -41.66 -1.73
N SER A 291 -47.52 -40.96 -1.66
CA SER A 291 -47.38 -39.77 -0.79
C SER A 291 -48.19 -38.55 -1.24
N THR A 292 -48.68 -38.57 -2.48
CA THR A 292 -49.56 -37.52 -3.05
C THR A 292 -51.00 -38.00 -3.19
N LEU A 293 -51.32 -39.19 -2.65
CA LEU A 293 -52.64 -39.78 -2.74
C LEU A 293 -53.65 -39.01 -1.87
N GLU A 294 -54.73 -38.56 -2.49
CA GLU A 294 -55.88 -37.96 -1.82
C GLU A 294 -57.06 -38.94 -1.82
N GLY A 295 -57.67 -39.13 -0.64
CA GLY A 295 -58.87 -39.94 -0.49
C GLY A 295 -60.14 -39.19 -0.89
N PRO A 296 -61.29 -39.88 -0.89
CA PRO A 296 -62.57 -39.27 -1.20
C PRO A 296 -62.95 -38.21 -0.13
N ASP A 297 -63.49 -37.06 -0.55
CA ASP A 297 -63.89 -35.98 0.36
C ASP A 297 -65.15 -36.37 1.14
N LEU A 298 -64.98 -36.63 2.45
CA LEU A 298 -66.05 -37.08 3.34
C LEU A 298 -67.16 -36.03 3.52
N SER A 299 -66.84 -34.74 3.40
CA SER A 299 -67.83 -33.67 3.52
C SER A 299 -68.77 -33.67 2.31
N ASP A 300 -68.20 -33.73 1.10
CA ASP A 300 -68.98 -33.77 -0.14
C ASP A 300 -69.84 -35.03 -0.23
N ILE A 301 -69.31 -36.16 0.23
CA ILE A 301 -70.01 -37.46 0.22
C ILE A 301 -71.13 -37.48 1.24
N SER A 302 -70.90 -37.02 2.48
CA SER A 302 -71.94 -36.93 3.50
C SER A 302 -73.09 -36.03 3.03
N GLY A 303 -72.77 -34.90 2.38
CA GLY A 303 -73.75 -34.02 1.77
C GLY A 303 -74.56 -34.69 0.65
N ALA A 304 -73.89 -35.44 -0.24
CA ALA A 304 -74.56 -36.15 -1.33
C ALA A 304 -75.43 -37.32 -0.83
N VAL A 305 -74.96 -38.09 0.15
CA VAL A 305 -75.69 -39.19 0.80
C VAL A 305 -76.94 -38.66 1.52
N THR A 306 -76.83 -37.54 2.23
CA THR A 306 -77.99 -36.90 2.89
C THR A 306 -79.05 -36.51 1.88
N ARG A 307 -78.67 -35.82 0.79
CA ARG A 307 -79.58 -35.46 -0.31
C ARG A 307 -80.22 -36.69 -0.97
N LEU A 308 -79.47 -37.78 -1.12
CA LEU A 308 -79.99 -39.04 -1.67
C LEU A 308 -81.06 -39.67 -0.77
N ARG A 309 -80.82 -39.71 0.55
CA ARG A 309 -81.78 -40.23 1.53
C ARG A 309 -83.06 -39.37 1.56
N GLU A 310 -82.93 -38.06 1.55
CA GLU A 310 -84.07 -37.12 1.52
C GLU A 310 -84.87 -37.23 0.22
N ALA A 311 -84.20 -37.32 -0.94
CA ALA A 311 -84.86 -37.48 -2.22
C ALA A 311 -85.57 -38.85 -2.35
N ALA A 312 -84.98 -39.91 -1.79
CA ALA A 312 -85.59 -41.24 -1.76
C ALA A 312 -86.86 -41.25 -0.89
N ALA A 313 -86.82 -40.63 0.29
CA ALA A 313 -88.00 -40.49 1.15
C ALA A 313 -89.13 -39.71 0.46
N ARG A 314 -88.82 -38.56 -0.16
CA ARG A 314 -89.80 -37.77 -0.92
C ARG A 314 -90.41 -38.55 -2.11
N ALA A 315 -89.60 -39.34 -2.81
CA ALA A 315 -90.07 -40.16 -3.93
C ALA A 315 -90.95 -41.33 -3.48
N ASP A 316 -90.65 -41.94 -2.32
CA ASP A 316 -91.47 -43.00 -1.71
C ASP A 316 -92.82 -42.45 -1.23
N ASP A 317 -92.84 -41.31 -0.55
CA ASP A 317 -94.06 -40.64 -0.10
C ASP A 317 -94.97 -40.29 -1.30
N ALA A 318 -94.39 -39.73 -2.36
CA ALA A 318 -95.09 -39.40 -3.60
C ALA A 318 -95.56 -40.63 -4.42
N ARG A 319 -95.10 -41.84 -4.09
CA ARG A 319 -95.55 -43.08 -4.75
C ARG A 319 -96.91 -43.57 -4.24
N SER A 320 -97.29 -43.15 -3.03
CA SER A 320 -98.54 -43.56 -2.37
C SER A 320 -99.79 -42.88 -2.95
N GLY A 321 -99.64 -41.71 -3.56
CA GLY A 321 -100.64 -41.09 -4.44
C GLY A 321 -100.28 -41.39 -5.90
N SER A 322 -101.11 -42.12 -6.64
CA SER A 322 -100.77 -42.52 -8.02
C SER A 322 -100.70 -41.29 -8.94
N ALA A 323 -99.50 -40.71 -9.07
CA ALA A 323 -99.22 -39.56 -9.93
C ALA A 323 -99.48 -39.82 -11.43
N GLU A 324 -99.53 -41.09 -11.82
CA GLU A 324 -99.90 -41.48 -13.19
C GLU A 324 -101.42 -41.48 -13.37
N ASP A 325 -102.17 -41.96 -12.37
CA ASP A 325 -103.63 -41.86 -12.38
C ASP A 325 -104.10 -40.40 -12.25
N ALA A 326 -103.42 -39.59 -11.42
CA ALA A 326 -103.70 -38.16 -11.31
C ALA A 326 -103.50 -37.42 -12.64
N ARG A 327 -102.42 -37.73 -13.39
CA ARG A 327 -102.19 -37.19 -14.75
C ARG A 327 -103.26 -37.63 -15.72
N ARG A 328 -103.59 -38.93 -15.76
CA ARG A 328 -104.59 -39.49 -16.69
C ARG A 328 -105.98 -38.90 -16.41
N LEU A 329 -106.36 -38.76 -15.14
CA LEU A 329 -107.63 -38.18 -14.72
C LEU A 329 -107.67 -36.67 -15.00
N SER A 330 -106.58 -35.94 -14.78
CA SER A 330 -106.46 -34.53 -15.14
C SER A 330 -106.65 -34.33 -16.65
N ASP A 331 -105.94 -35.07 -17.50
CA ASP A 331 -106.08 -34.97 -18.97
C ASP A 331 -107.51 -35.29 -19.42
N LEU A 332 -108.15 -36.30 -18.80
CA LEU A 332 -109.56 -36.64 -19.07
C LEU A 332 -110.50 -35.47 -18.71
N LEU A 333 -110.33 -34.86 -17.53
CA LEU A 333 -111.16 -33.74 -17.08
C LEU A 333 -110.92 -32.47 -17.91
N GLU A 334 -109.69 -32.19 -18.32
CA GLU A 334 -109.37 -31.07 -19.20
C GLU A 334 -110.02 -31.23 -20.58
N ARG A 335 -109.95 -32.43 -21.17
CA ARG A 335 -110.64 -32.74 -22.42
C ARG A 335 -112.15 -32.62 -22.29
N ALA A 336 -112.72 -33.05 -21.16
CA ALA A 336 -114.14 -32.89 -20.88
C ALA A 336 -114.54 -31.40 -20.74
N LEU A 337 -113.72 -30.59 -20.08
CA LEU A 337 -113.90 -29.14 -19.95
C LEU A 337 -113.82 -28.42 -21.31
N ASP A 338 -112.87 -28.78 -22.18
CA ASP A 338 -112.76 -28.22 -23.54
C ASP A 338 -113.94 -28.62 -24.43
N HIS A 339 -114.36 -29.89 -24.37
CA HIS A 339 -115.56 -30.35 -25.07
C HIS A 339 -116.78 -29.52 -24.71
N ARG A 340 -117.00 -29.32 -23.41
CA ARG A 340 -118.11 -28.51 -22.91
C ARG A 340 -118.06 -27.07 -23.42
N ARG A 341 -116.90 -26.42 -23.43
CA ARG A 341 -116.79 -25.04 -23.95
C ARG A 341 -117.24 -24.91 -25.42
N ARG A 342 -117.12 -25.98 -26.20
CA ARG A 342 -117.46 -26.02 -27.63
C ARG A 342 -118.86 -26.58 -27.90
N ALA A 343 -119.44 -27.31 -26.95
CA ALA A 343 -120.75 -27.94 -27.08
C ALA A 343 -121.88 -26.91 -27.01
N ARG A 344 -122.98 -27.18 -27.72
CA ARG A 344 -124.19 -26.32 -27.71
C ARG A 344 -125.19 -26.70 -26.60
N THR A 345 -125.01 -27.86 -25.98
CA THR A 345 -125.84 -28.37 -24.87
C THR A 345 -124.94 -28.75 -23.69
N ALA A 346 -125.51 -28.76 -22.48
CA ALA A 346 -124.81 -29.15 -21.24
C ALA A 346 -124.98 -30.64 -20.92
N ASP A 347 -125.39 -31.44 -21.90
CA ASP A 347 -125.64 -32.87 -21.74
C ASP A 347 -124.31 -33.65 -21.76
N CYS A 348 -124.22 -34.73 -21.00
CA CYS A 348 -123.00 -35.53 -20.97
C CYS A 348 -122.89 -36.40 -22.23
N PRO A 349 -121.84 -36.28 -23.07
CA PRO A 349 -121.72 -37.05 -24.31
C PRO A 349 -121.38 -38.54 -24.10
N VAL A 350 -121.13 -38.97 -22.86
CA VAL A 350 -120.77 -40.36 -22.54
C VAL A 350 -121.98 -41.18 -22.09
N CYS A 351 -122.90 -40.57 -21.33
CA CYS A 351 -124.07 -41.25 -20.77
C CYS A 351 -125.41 -40.61 -21.15
N ASP A 352 -125.40 -39.59 -22.01
CA ASP A 352 -126.56 -38.82 -22.49
C ASP A 352 -127.44 -38.18 -21.40
N THR A 353 -126.94 -38.07 -20.17
CA THR A 353 -127.66 -37.42 -19.07
C THR A 353 -127.82 -35.92 -19.35
N PRO A 354 -129.06 -35.37 -19.40
CA PRO A 354 -129.28 -33.97 -19.71
C PRO A 354 -128.74 -33.04 -18.62
N GLY A 355 -128.10 -31.94 -19.01
CA GLY A 355 -127.67 -30.86 -18.10
C GLY A 355 -126.59 -31.21 -17.07
N LEU A 356 -125.91 -32.37 -17.18
CA LEU A 356 -124.94 -32.83 -16.19
C LEU A 356 -123.62 -32.02 -16.18
N LEU A 357 -123.23 -31.44 -17.33
CA LEU A 357 -122.02 -30.61 -17.47
C LEU A 357 -122.34 -29.12 -17.29
N ASP A 358 -122.99 -28.76 -16.18
CA ASP A 358 -123.40 -27.40 -15.79
C ASP A 358 -122.28 -26.53 -15.22
N ASP A 359 -122.46 -25.21 -15.13
CA ASP A 359 -121.40 -24.26 -14.71
C ASP A 359 -120.71 -24.64 -13.40
N ASP A 360 -121.47 -25.15 -12.43
CA ASP A 360 -120.95 -25.63 -11.15
C ASP A 360 -120.03 -26.86 -11.32
N TRP A 361 -120.35 -27.80 -12.22
CA TRP A 361 -119.45 -28.89 -12.58
C TRP A 361 -118.14 -28.39 -13.17
N ALA A 362 -118.14 -27.36 -14.03
CA ALA A 362 -116.87 -26.86 -14.59
C ALA A 362 -115.99 -26.18 -13.55
N VAL A 363 -116.56 -25.51 -12.54
CA VAL A 363 -115.78 -24.94 -11.44
C VAL A 363 -115.10 -26.07 -10.65
N ARG A 364 -115.87 -27.07 -10.20
CA ARG A 364 -115.31 -28.22 -9.46
C ARG A 364 -114.29 -29.02 -10.29
N ALA A 365 -114.55 -29.22 -11.58
CA ALA A 365 -113.63 -29.94 -12.46
C ALA A 365 -112.33 -29.16 -12.69
N ARG A 366 -112.35 -27.83 -12.77
CA ARG A 366 -111.12 -27.01 -12.84
C ARG A 366 -110.31 -27.09 -11.54
N GLU A 367 -110.95 -26.94 -10.38
CA GLU A 367 -110.28 -27.09 -9.07
C GLU A 367 -109.66 -28.50 -8.92
N GLN A 368 -110.37 -29.52 -9.38
CA GLN A 368 -109.89 -30.90 -9.37
C GLN A 368 -108.69 -31.11 -10.33
N VAL A 369 -108.71 -30.49 -11.52
CA VAL A 369 -107.58 -30.50 -12.45
C VAL A 369 -106.36 -29.83 -11.83
N GLU A 370 -106.51 -28.63 -11.24
CA GLU A 370 -105.41 -27.92 -10.59
C GLU A 370 -104.78 -28.75 -9.45
N ARG A 371 -105.63 -29.39 -8.62
CA ARG A 371 -105.14 -30.27 -7.55
C ARG A 371 -104.37 -31.48 -8.09
N LEU A 372 -104.91 -32.16 -9.11
CA LEU A 372 -104.29 -33.36 -9.70
C LEU A 372 -103.00 -33.02 -10.47
N GLN A 373 -102.93 -31.84 -11.12
CA GLN A 373 -101.71 -31.36 -11.77
C GLN A 373 -100.62 -31.02 -10.76
N HIS A 374 -100.99 -30.40 -9.63
CA HIS A 374 -100.05 -30.13 -8.55
C HIS A 374 -99.49 -31.44 -7.96
N GLU A 375 -100.34 -32.40 -7.59
CA GLU A 375 -99.93 -33.73 -7.10
C GLU A 375 -99.02 -34.46 -8.12
N ALA A 376 -99.37 -34.41 -9.40
CA ALA A 376 -98.57 -35.01 -10.47
C ALA A 376 -97.20 -34.33 -10.66
N ALA A 377 -97.13 -33.00 -10.55
CA ALA A 377 -95.91 -32.22 -10.68
C ALA A 377 -94.97 -32.45 -9.49
N GLU A 378 -95.50 -32.49 -8.26
CA GLU A 378 -94.73 -32.81 -7.06
C GLU A 378 -94.11 -34.21 -7.14
N ALA A 379 -94.88 -35.21 -7.56
CA ALA A 379 -94.38 -36.57 -7.72
C ALA A 379 -93.36 -36.71 -8.87
N GLN A 380 -93.49 -35.93 -9.94
CA GLN A 380 -92.50 -35.89 -11.02
C GLN A 380 -91.20 -35.23 -10.53
N SER A 381 -91.30 -34.09 -9.82
CA SER A 381 -90.16 -33.40 -9.23
C SER A 381 -89.41 -34.30 -8.24
N ALA A 382 -90.11 -35.04 -7.38
CA ALA A 382 -89.49 -35.99 -6.45
C ALA A 382 -88.70 -37.11 -7.18
N ARG A 383 -89.21 -37.59 -8.33
CA ARG A 383 -88.51 -38.59 -9.16
C ARG A 383 -87.30 -38.03 -9.89
N ASP A 384 -87.36 -36.78 -10.34
CA ASP A 384 -86.25 -36.10 -11.01
C ASP A 384 -85.15 -35.73 -9.99
N ASP A 385 -85.52 -35.27 -8.79
CA ASP A 385 -84.64 -35.04 -7.65
C ASP A 385 -83.91 -36.32 -7.24
N LEU A 386 -84.62 -37.45 -7.13
CA LEU A 386 -84.02 -38.75 -6.81
C LEU A 386 -83.01 -39.19 -7.89
N ARG A 387 -83.35 -39.05 -9.18
CA ARG A 387 -82.41 -39.34 -10.28
C ARG A 387 -81.20 -38.41 -10.25
N GLY A 388 -81.39 -37.13 -9.93
CA GLY A 388 -80.31 -36.17 -9.74
C GLY A 388 -79.39 -36.54 -8.57
N ALA A 389 -79.95 -36.94 -7.44
CA ALA A 389 -79.20 -37.33 -6.25
C ALA A 389 -78.38 -38.61 -6.46
N ILE A 390 -78.93 -39.61 -7.17
CA ILE A 390 -78.18 -40.83 -7.55
C ILE A 390 -76.96 -40.47 -8.41
N ARG A 391 -77.15 -39.62 -9.43
CA ARG A 391 -76.05 -39.17 -10.30
C ARG A 391 -74.97 -38.40 -9.52
N ALA A 392 -75.36 -37.49 -8.64
CA ALA A 392 -74.44 -36.73 -7.81
C ALA A 392 -73.55 -37.64 -6.95
N VAL A 393 -74.10 -38.73 -6.41
CA VAL A 393 -73.30 -39.74 -5.69
C VAL A 393 -72.38 -40.52 -6.64
N HIS A 394 -72.86 -40.93 -7.82
CA HIS A 394 -72.04 -41.64 -8.83
C HIS A 394 -70.88 -40.82 -9.40
N ASP A 395 -71.00 -39.49 -9.42
CA ASP A 395 -69.94 -38.58 -9.89
C ASP A 395 -68.82 -38.41 -8.85
N LEU A 396 -69.12 -38.61 -7.56
CA LEU A 396 -68.12 -38.61 -6.48
C LEU A 396 -67.35 -39.95 -6.40
N VAL A 397 -67.89 -41.03 -6.99
CA VAL A 397 -67.25 -42.35 -7.01
C VAL A 397 -66.20 -42.41 -8.13
N GLN A 398 -64.93 -42.16 -7.76
CA GLN A 398 -63.79 -42.19 -8.68
C GLN A 398 -63.32 -43.63 -9.02
N PRO A 399 -62.85 -43.87 -10.27
CA PRO A 399 -62.26 -45.15 -10.66
C PRO A 399 -60.90 -45.38 -9.99
N VAL A 400 -60.41 -46.63 -10.01
CA VAL A 400 -59.10 -47.00 -9.46
C VAL A 400 -57.97 -46.32 -10.25
N PRO A 401 -57.05 -45.57 -9.59
CA PRO A 401 -55.90 -44.96 -10.25
C PRO A 401 -55.02 -45.99 -10.98
N VAL A 402 -54.56 -45.66 -12.19
CA VAL A 402 -53.81 -46.58 -13.07
C VAL A 402 -52.50 -47.07 -12.44
N TRP A 403 -51.85 -46.22 -11.66
CA TRP A 403 -50.57 -46.50 -10.99
C TRP A 403 -50.73 -47.32 -9.69
N LEU A 404 -51.95 -47.51 -9.19
CA LEU A 404 -52.26 -48.31 -7.99
C LEU A 404 -52.48 -49.80 -8.33
N ARG A 405 -51.99 -50.29 -9.48
CA ARG A 405 -52.16 -51.69 -9.91
C ARG A 405 -51.03 -52.61 -9.42
N PRO A 406 -51.17 -53.14 -8.20
CA PRO A 406 -50.90 -54.55 -7.96
C PRO A 406 -52.18 -55.24 -7.47
N GLU A 407 -52.42 -56.47 -7.94
CA GLU A 407 -53.61 -57.26 -7.62
C GLU A 407 -53.73 -57.56 -6.10
N ASP A 408 -52.65 -57.34 -5.34
CA ASP A 408 -52.47 -57.73 -3.93
C ASP A 408 -52.52 -56.60 -2.89
N SER A 409 -52.73 -55.32 -3.27
CA SER A 409 -52.81 -54.24 -2.27
C SER A 409 -54.21 -54.17 -1.61
N PRO A 410 -54.32 -54.14 -0.27
CA PRO A 410 -55.58 -53.91 0.44
C PRO A 410 -56.28 -52.61 0.02
N LEU A 411 -55.50 -51.54 -0.25
CA LEU A 411 -56.02 -50.27 -0.74
C LEU A 411 -56.63 -50.41 -2.15
N ALA A 412 -55.98 -51.17 -3.04
CA ALA A 412 -56.50 -51.43 -4.39
C ALA A 412 -57.77 -52.29 -4.37
N ALA A 413 -57.91 -53.21 -3.41
CA ALA A 413 -59.15 -53.96 -3.19
C ALA A 413 -60.29 -53.06 -2.71
N LEU A 414 -60.03 -52.21 -1.71
CA LEU A 414 -61.01 -51.27 -1.17
C LEU A 414 -61.47 -50.23 -2.20
N TRP A 415 -60.57 -49.74 -3.05
CA TRP A 415 -60.91 -48.80 -4.13
C TRP A 415 -61.76 -49.46 -5.24
N ARG A 416 -61.54 -50.75 -5.51
CA ARG A 416 -62.40 -51.52 -6.43
C ARG A 416 -63.81 -51.62 -5.87
N GLU A 417 -63.97 -51.96 -4.59
CA GLU A 417 -65.27 -51.99 -3.91
C GLU A 417 -65.96 -50.62 -3.96
N TRP A 418 -65.22 -49.53 -3.73
CA TRP A 418 -65.71 -48.17 -3.88
C TRP A 418 -66.23 -47.90 -5.31
N SER A 419 -65.46 -48.26 -6.34
CA SER A 419 -65.85 -48.05 -7.74
C SER A 419 -67.13 -48.80 -8.15
N LEU A 420 -67.41 -49.95 -7.51
CA LEU A 420 -68.61 -50.75 -7.76
C LEU A 420 -69.90 -50.05 -7.30
N CYS A 421 -69.83 -49.07 -6.38
CA CYS A 421 -70.98 -48.26 -5.97
C CYS A 421 -71.68 -47.59 -7.16
N ARG A 422 -70.96 -47.29 -8.25
CA ARG A 422 -71.51 -46.71 -9.47
C ARG A 422 -72.54 -47.63 -10.17
N SER A 423 -72.49 -48.93 -9.91
CA SER A 423 -73.42 -49.91 -10.48
C SER A 423 -74.72 -50.05 -9.67
N ALA A 424 -74.75 -49.57 -8.43
CA ALA A 424 -75.93 -49.65 -7.58
C ALA A 424 -76.96 -48.60 -8.01
N THR A 425 -78.21 -49.06 -8.22
CA THR A 425 -79.33 -48.24 -8.67
C THR A 425 -80.38 -48.00 -7.59
N ASP A 426 -80.38 -48.82 -6.54
CA ASP A 426 -81.25 -48.64 -5.37
C ASP A 426 -80.69 -47.55 -4.44
N PRO A 427 -81.43 -46.46 -4.16
CA PRO A 427 -80.91 -45.31 -3.44
C PRO A 427 -80.52 -45.60 -1.97
N ARG A 428 -81.23 -46.48 -1.26
CA ARG A 428 -80.93 -46.73 0.17
C ARG A 428 -79.67 -47.58 0.35
N PRO A 429 -79.52 -48.72 -0.35
CA PRO A 429 -78.27 -49.48 -0.34
C PRO A 429 -77.08 -48.69 -0.87
N LEU A 430 -77.28 -47.86 -1.90
CA LEU A 430 -76.23 -46.97 -2.44
C LEU A 430 -75.74 -45.98 -1.38
N ALA A 431 -76.64 -45.31 -0.67
CA ALA A 431 -76.31 -44.38 0.41
C ALA A 431 -75.47 -45.05 1.51
N ASP A 432 -75.91 -46.20 2.02
CA ASP A 432 -75.24 -46.90 3.11
C ASP A 432 -73.88 -47.49 2.69
N GLN A 433 -73.76 -47.95 1.44
CA GLN A 433 -72.53 -48.51 0.90
C GLN A 433 -71.48 -47.41 0.66
N VAL A 434 -71.89 -46.28 0.09
CA VAL A 434 -71.01 -45.13 -0.18
C VAL A 434 -70.52 -44.48 1.12
N GLU A 435 -71.40 -44.29 2.11
CA GLU A 435 -71.00 -43.70 3.39
C GLU A 435 -69.96 -44.58 4.12
N ARG A 436 -70.14 -45.90 4.12
CA ARG A 436 -69.20 -46.83 4.75
C ARG A 436 -67.86 -46.92 4.01
N LEU A 437 -67.89 -47.07 2.69
CA LEU A 437 -66.67 -47.26 1.89
C LEU A 437 -65.87 -45.98 1.76
N SER A 438 -66.51 -44.80 1.73
CA SER A 438 -65.79 -43.51 1.68
C SER A 438 -64.94 -43.28 2.92
N ALA A 439 -65.46 -43.54 4.12
CA ALA A 439 -64.70 -43.44 5.36
C ALA A 439 -63.49 -44.38 5.38
N ALA A 440 -63.72 -45.67 5.05
CA ALA A 440 -62.66 -46.68 5.02
C ALA A 440 -61.58 -46.33 3.98
N LEU A 441 -61.97 -45.87 2.79
CA LEU A 441 -61.04 -45.50 1.72
C LEU A 441 -60.24 -44.24 2.10
N ALA A 442 -60.89 -43.22 2.67
CA ALA A 442 -60.21 -42.01 3.10
C ALA A 442 -59.17 -42.28 4.19
N ASP A 443 -59.46 -43.16 5.15
CA ASP A 443 -58.50 -43.60 6.17
C ASP A 443 -57.32 -44.35 5.55
N ALA A 444 -57.58 -45.32 4.66
CA ALA A 444 -56.54 -46.10 4.00
C ALA A 444 -55.62 -45.22 3.13
N CYS A 445 -56.18 -44.26 2.39
CA CYS A 445 -55.39 -43.30 1.62
C CYS A 445 -54.45 -42.46 2.49
N ARG A 446 -54.95 -41.96 3.63
CA ARG A 446 -54.15 -41.17 4.57
C ARG A 446 -52.99 -41.99 5.14
N GLN A 447 -53.25 -43.22 5.59
CA GLN A 447 -52.22 -44.07 6.20
C GLN A 447 -51.10 -44.40 5.22
N GLU A 448 -51.45 -44.83 4.01
CA GLU A 448 -50.47 -45.16 2.96
C GLU A 448 -49.68 -43.92 2.51
N SER A 449 -50.34 -42.76 2.39
CA SER A 449 -49.69 -41.50 2.06
C SER A 449 -48.69 -41.05 3.13
N GLU A 450 -49.06 -41.10 4.41
CA GLU A 450 -48.16 -40.77 5.51
C GLU A 450 -46.98 -41.74 5.59
N GLN A 451 -47.22 -43.04 5.42
CA GLN A 451 -46.16 -44.05 5.44
C GLN A 451 -45.17 -43.85 4.29
N ALA A 452 -45.67 -43.61 3.08
CA ALA A 452 -44.84 -43.34 1.93
C ALA A 452 -44.03 -42.04 2.07
N ALA A 453 -44.64 -40.98 2.63
CA ALA A 453 -43.97 -39.73 2.93
C ALA A 453 -42.83 -39.89 3.95
N ARG A 454 -43.04 -40.71 5.01
CA ARG A 454 -41.99 -41.02 6.00
C ARG A 454 -40.83 -41.79 5.38
N LEU A 455 -41.10 -42.83 4.59
CA LEU A 455 -40.07 -43.61 3.91
C LEU A 455 -39.24 -42.76 2.93
N LEU A 456 -39.87 -41.85 2.19
CA LEU A 456 -39.18 -40.88 1.33
C LEU A 456 -38.31 -39.91 2.15
N ALA A 457 -38.82 -39.42 3.29
CA ALA A 457 -38.09 -38.52 4.16
C ALA A 457 -36.86 -39.20 4.80
N ASP A 458 -36.99 -40.46 5.24
CA ASP A 458 -35.90 -41.24 5.83
C ASP A 458 -34.77 -41.51 4.82
N GLN A 459 -35.11 -41.79 3.55
CA GLN A 459 -34.11 -41.97 2.49
C GLN A 459 -33.32 -40.68 2.18
N ASP A 460 -33.98 -39.53 2.18
CA ASP A 460 -33.31 -38.24 1.97
C ASP A 460 -32.54 -37.73 3.20
N ALA A 461 -32.87 -38.21 4.40
CA ALA A 461 -32.22 -37.80 5.64
C ALA A 461 -30.72 -38.12 5.67
N GLY A 462 -30.31 -39.27 5.12
CA GLY A 462 -28.90 -39.67 5.05
C GLY A 462 -28.07 -38.87 4.04
N TRP A 463 -28.67 -38.47 2.91
CA TRP A 463 -27.98 -37.73 1.85
C TRP A 463 -27.84 -36.24 2.13
N ARG A 464 -28.85 -35.59 2.71
CA ARG A 464 -28.86 -34.11 2.88
C ARG A 464 -27.59 -33.55 3.54
N PRO A 465 -27.07 -34.09 4.67
CA PRO A 465 -25.84 -33.59 5.27
C PRO A 465 -24.64 -33.74 4.33
N LEU A 466 -24.53 -34.89 3.64
CA LEU A 466 -23.45 -35.16 2.69
C LEU A 466 -23.52 -34.26 1.45
N GLY A 467 -24.73 -33.99 0.95
CA GLY A 467 -24.98 -33.06 -0.16
C GLY A 467 -24.54 -31.63 0.18
N VAL A 468 -24.79 -31.15 1.40
CA VAL A 468 -24.29 -29.83 1.86
C VAL A 468 -22.76 -29.78 1.87
N ARG A 469 -22.13 -30.83 2.38
CA ARG A 469 -20.66 -30.95 2.45
C ARG A 469 -20.03 -31.02 1.07
N LEU A 470 -20.65 -31.76 0.15
CA LEU A 470 -20.25 -31.85 -1.25
C LEU A 470 -20.41 -30.51 -1.98
N ALA A 471 -21.47 -29.75 -1.69
CA ALA A 471 -21.67 -28.39 -2.22
C ALA A 471 -20.64 -27.39 -1.68
N GLU A 472 -20.26 -27.50 -0.39
CA GLU A 472 -19.21 -26.68 0.21
C GLU A 472 -17.86 -26.91 -0.50
N TRP A 473 -17.51 -28.17 -0.75
CA TRP A 473 -16.33 -28.51 -1.54
C TRP A 473 -16.41 -27.95 -2.95
N LEU A 474 -17.54 -28.12 -3.65
CA LEU A 474 -17.71 -27.64 -5.03
C LEU A 474 -17.48 -26.13 -5.12
N ALA A 475 -18.05 -25.34 -4.20
CA ALA A 475 -17.84 -23.90 -4.14
C ALA A 475 -16.38 -23.52 -3.88
N ALA A 476 -15.64 -24.30 -3.07
CA ALA A 476 -14.21 -24.09 -2.87
C ALA A 476 -13.39 -24.45 -4.11
N ALA A 477 -13.71 -25.55 -4.79
CA ALA A 477 -13.06 -25.99 -6.01
C ALA A 477 -13.29 -25.02 -7.18
N ASP A 478 -14.48 -24.43 -7.28
CA ASP A 478 -14.81 -23.41 -8.29
C ASP A 478 -13.98 -22.15 -8.13
N ARG A 479 -13.94 -21.58 -6.91
CA ARG A 479 -13.09 -20.42 -6.62
C ARG A 479 -11.61 -20.69 -6.88
N ALA A 480 -11.13 -21.89 -6.54
CA ALA A 480 -9.74 -22.27 -6.80
C ALA A 480 -9.44 -22.36 -8.30
N ALA A 481 -10.36 -22.93 -9.09
CA ALA A 481 -10.20 -23.03 -10.54
C ALA A 481 -10.26 -21.66 -11.24
N GLU A 482 -11.16 -20.78 -10.82
CA GLU A 482 -11.25 -19.39 -11.32
C GLU A 482 -9.97 -18.59 -11.01
N ALA A 483 -9.39 -18.80 -9.83
CA ALA A 483 -8.17 -18.13 -9.41
C ALA A 483 -6.87 -18.73 -9.97
N ALA A 484 -6.91 -19.91 -10.61
CA ALA A 484 -5.71 -20.64 -11.03
C ALA A 484 -4.86 -19.85 -12.04
N SER A 485 -5.49 -19.23 -13.05
CA SER A 485 -4.79 -18.40 -14.04
C SER A 485 -4.13 -17.18 -13.39
N LEU A 486 -4.85 -16.50 -12.49
CA LEU A 486 -4.32 -15.38 -11.71
C LEU A 486 -3.14 -15.81 -10.83
N GLY A 487 -3.19 -17.00 -10.23
CA GLY A 487 -2.09 -17.57 -9.46
C GLY A 487 -0.82 -17.79 -10.28
N LYS A 488 -0.95 -18.25 -11.54
CA LYS A 488 0.17 -18.35 -12.48
C LYS A 488 0.78 -16.97 -12.76
N TRP A 489 -0.05 -16.00 -13.17
CA TRP A 489 0.42 -14.65 -13.48
C TRP A 489 1.07 -13.95 -12.28
N LEU A 490 0.51 -14.08 -11.07
CA LEU A 490 1.11 -13.53 -9.86
C LEU A 490 2.45 -14.18 -9.51
N LYS A 491 2.62 -15.47 -9.80
CA LYS A 491 3.91 -16.17 -9.61
C LYS A 491 4.96 -15.68 -10.62
N ASP A 492 4.57 -15.47 -11.86
CA ASP A 492 5.46 -14.96 -12.91
C ASP A 492 5.84 -13.49 -12.61
N ALA A 493 4.87 -12.67 -12.20
CA ALA A 493 5.08 -11.32 -11.70
C ALA A 493 6.04 -11.29 -10.50
N GLN A 494 5.87 -12.17 -9.51
CA GLN A 494 6.75 -12.24 -8.35
C GLN A 494 8.18 -12.64 -8.74
N THR A 495 8.35 -13.59 -9.66
CA THR A 495 9.66 -14.00 -10.19
C THR A 495 10.34 -12.83 -10.90
N TRP A 496 9.60 -12.12 -11.74
CA TRP A 496 10.10 -10.97 -12.48
C TRP A 496 10.47 -9.80 -11.55
N LEU A 497 9.59 -9.45 -10.59
CA LEU A 497 9.86 -8.41 -9.60
C LEU A 497 11.12 -8.71 -8.81
N LYS A 498 11.34 -9.96 -8.39
CA LYS A 498 12.56 -10.35 -7.69
C LYS A 498 13.79 -10.08 -8.56
N LYS A 499 13.78 -10.56 -9.81
CA LYS A 499 14.88 -10.38 -10.76
C LYS A 499 15.18 -8.90 -11.00
N VAL A 500 14.16 -8.09 -11.30
CA VAL A 500 14.33 -6.66 -11.55
C VAL A 500 14.80 -5.91 -10.30
N THR A 501 14.31 -6.28 -9.12
CA THR A 501 14.77 -5.70 -7.85
C THR A 501 16.24 -6.00 -7.63
N ASP A 502 16.69 -7.23 -7.86
CA ASP A 502 18.09 -7.61 -7.68
C ASP A 502 19.00 -6.89 -8.69
N GLU A 503 18.61 -6.81 -9.97
CA GLU A 503 19.35 -6.08 -11.01
C GLU A 503 19.42 -4.57 -10.73
N LEU A 504 18.31 -3.93 -10.35
CA LEU A 504 18.29 -2.50 -10.02
C LEU A 504 19.05 -2.20 -8.72
N ARG A 505 19.02 -3.13 -7.75
CA ARG A 505 19.84 -3.03 -6.54
C ARG A 505 21.31 -3.01 -6.88
N GLU A 506 21.78 -3.92 -7.72
CA GLU A 506 23.18 -3.94 -8.14
C GLU A 506 23.56 -2.69 -8.94
N GLU A 507 22.73 -2.28 -9.90
CA GLU A 507 22.97 -1.09 -10.74
C GLU A 507 23.07 0.19 -9.90
N ARG A 508 22.14 0.38 -8.94
CA ARG A 508 22.15 1.56 -8.06
C ARG A 508 23.21 1.48 -6.97
N LEU A 509 23.61 0.29 -6.52
CA LEU A 509 24.65 0.13 -5.49
C LEU A 509 26.05 0.36 -6.06
N ARG A 510 26.29 0.02 -7.33
CA ARG A 510 27.63 0.08 -7.96
C ARG A 510 28.32 1.45 -7.82
N PRO A 511 27.67 2.61 -8.11
CA PRO A 511 28.30 3.91 -7.90
C PRO A 511 28.71 4.17 -6.44
N PHE A 512 27.88 3.74 -5.47
CA PHE A 512 28.21 3.85 -4.05
C PHE A 512 29.39 2.97 -3.67
N ALA A 513 29.42 1.73 -4.17
CA ALA A 513 30.52 0.80 -3.93
C ALA A 513 31.83 1.36 -4.50
N ASP A 514 31.83 1.85 -5.74
CA ASP A 514 32.99 2.45 -6.41
C ASP A 514 33.50 3.69 -5.66
N GLN A 515 32.59 4.56 -5.22
CA GLN A 515 32.95 5.74 -4.43
C GLN A 515 33.51 5.35 -3.05
N SER A 516 32.91 4.35 -2.38
CA SER A 516 33.38 3.85 -1.08
C SER A 516 34.78 3.26 -1.21
N GLN A 517 35.05 2.45 -2.25
CA GLN A 517 36.38 1.91 -2.53
C GLN A 517 37.39 3.01 -2.85
N THR A 518 36.98 4.07 -3.58
CA THR A 518 37.86 5.20 -3.89
C THR A 518 38.25 5.95 -2.62
N ILE A 519 37.29 6.22 -1.73
CA ILE A 519 37.55 6.87 -0.43
C ILE A 519 38.43 5.97 0.43
N TRP A 520 38.16 4.66 0.48
CA TRP A 520 38.99 3.70 1.18
C TRP A 520 40.45 3.74 0.70
N LYS A 521 40.68 3.71 -0.62
CA LYS A 521 42.03 3.78 -1.20
C LYS A 521 42.76 5.07 -0.83
N LEU A 522 42.06 6.19 -0.74
CA LEU A 522 42.63 7.47 -0.30
C LEU A 522 42.97 7.48 1.19
N LEU A 523 42.13 6.86 2.03
CA LEU A 523 42.37 6.80 3.48
C LEU A 523 43.47 5.79 3.83
N CYS A 524 43.52 4.65 3.15
CA CYS A 524 44.34 3.49 3.49
C CYS A 524 45.37 3.15 2.40
N GLU A 525 45.98 4.15 1.74
CA GLU A 525 46.88 3.99 0.59
C GLU A 525 48.02 2.98 0.81
N ARG A 526 48.53 2.87 2.06
CA ARG A 526 49.64 1.98 2.44
C ARG A 526 49.24 0.84 3.39
N SER A 527 47.94 0.57 3.54
CA SER A 527 47.47 -0.57 4.33
C SER A 527 47.67 -1.89 3.57
N SER A 528 48.00 -2.96 4.28
CA SER A 528 47.96 -4.33 3.75
C SER A 528 46.54 -4.86 3.52
N VAL A 529 45.53 -4.12 4.00
CA VAL A 529 44.11 -4.43 3.87
C VAL A 529 43.53 -3.74 2.65
N THR A 530 42.98 -4.52 1.72
CA THR A 530 42.26 -4.00 0.57
C THR A 530 40.76 -4.27 0.69
N LEU A 531 39.97 -3.25 0.35
CA LEU A 531 38.50 -3.35 0.27
C LEU A 531 38.11 -3.74 -1.15
N GLY A 532 37.58 -4.95 -1.31
CA GLY A 532 37.04 -5.52 -2.53
C GLY A 532 35.59 -5.10 -2.75
N SER A 533 34.77 -6.00 -3.30
CA SER A 533 33.38 -5.68 -3.65
C SER A 533 32.51 -5.40 -2.40
N ILE A 534 31.59 -4.45 -2.55
CA ILE A 534 30.59 -4.12 -1.53
C ILE A 534 29.24 -4.54 -2.10
N GLY A 535 28.60 -5.50 -1.44
CA GLY A 535 27.32 -6.07 -1.87
C GLY A 535 26.27 -6.04 -0.76
N LEU A 536 25.00 -6.07 -1.15
CA LEU A 536 23.89 -6.31 -0.23
C LEU A 536 23.37 -7.73 -0.46
N THR A 537 23.41 -8.57 0.56
CA THR A 537 22.99 -9.99 0.47
C THR A 537 22.00 -10.36 1.56
N GLY A 538 21.28 -11.46 1.34
CA GLY A 538 20.32 -12.01 2.29
C GLY A 538 18.90 -11.45 2.16
N THR A 539 17.92 -12.20 2.64
CA THR A 539 16.50 -11.85 2.62
C THR A 539 15.93 -11.83 4.03
N ALA A 540 14.97 -10.93 4.29
CA ALA A 540 14.29 -10.79 5.57
C ALA A 540 15.25 -10.68 6.77
N ASN A 541 15.32 -11.72 7.62
CA ASN A 541 16.10 -11.74 8.86
C ASN A 541 17.59 -12.09 8.67
N GLN A 542 18.03 -12.40 7.45
CA GLN A 542 19.43 -12.72 7.14
C GLN A 542 20.13 -11.65 6.30
N ARG A 543 19.52 -10.46 6.18
CA ARG A 543 20.08 -9.35 5.41
C ARG A 543 21.39 -8.83 6.01
N LYS A 544 22.43 -8.76 5.21
CA LYS A 544 23.78 -8.32 5.62
C LYS A 544 24.48 -7.59 4.50
N VAL A 545 25.30 -6.61 4.86
CA VAL A 545 26.28 -6.04 3.93
C VAL A 545 27.43 -7.05 3.80
N GLN A 546 27.72 -7.46 2.57
CA GLN A 546 28.91 -8.22 2.23
C GLN A 546 30.02 -7.23 1.91
N LEU A 547 31.10 -7.30 2.68
CA LEU A 547 32.31 -6.51 2.49
C LEU A 547 33.42 -7.51 2.22
N ASP A 548 33.86 -7.61 0.98
CA ASP A 548 35.01 -8.45 0.65
C ASP A 548 36.27 -7.70 1.09
N VAL A 549 37.02 -8.30 2.00
CA VAL A 549 38.26 -7.73 2.52
C VAL A 549 39.36 -8.76 2.34
N SER A 550 40.49 -8.33 1.80
CA SER A 550 41.67 -9.18 1.72
C SER A 550 42.86 -8.54 2.42
N VAL A 551 43.70 -9.37 3.03
CA VAL A 551 44.97 -8.98 3.67
C VAL A 551 46.07 -9.68 2.90
N ASP A 552 47.02 -8.92 2.34
CA ASP A 552 48.12 -9.45 1.53
C ASP A 552 47.63 -10.40 0.40
N ALA A 553 46.50 -10.03 -0.24
CA ALA A 553 45.80 -10.80 -1.27
C ALA A 553 45.18 -12.14 -0.82
N MET A 554 45.04 -12.38 0.49
CA MET A 554 44.27 -13.49 1.05
C MET A 554 42.93 -13.03 1.61
N ASP A 555 41.85 -13.76 1.31
CA ASP A 555 40.50 -13.46 1.81
C ASP A 555 40.45 -13.55 3.34
N ALA A 556 39.90 -12.52 3.98
CA ALA A 556 39.79 -12.43 5.43
C ALA A 556 38.43 -11.87 5.88
N PRO A 557 37.90 -12.30 7.04
CA PRO A 557 36.67 -11.73 7.58
C PRO A 557 36.89 -10.26 7.97
N ALA A 558 36.25 -9.34 7.22
CA ALA A 558 36.42 -7.89 7.28
C ALA A 558 36.66 -7.32 8.69
N PHE A 559 35.75 -7.54 9.63
CA PHE A 559 35.82 -6.89 10.95
C PHE A 559 36.82 -7.53 11.93
N GLY A 560 37.23 -8.78 11.69
CA GLY A 560 38.06 -9.54 12.64
C GLY A 560 39.56 -9.29 12.51
N VAL A 561 40.01 -8.78 11.36
CA VAL A 561 41.44 -8.63 11.02
C VAL A 561 41.91 -7.17 10.91
N MET A 562 40.98 -6.21 10.95
CA MET A 562 41.28 -4.79 10.75
C MET A 562 41.67 -4.11 12.07
N SER A 563 42.65 -3.21 12.01
CA SER A 563 42.98 -2.32 13.13
C SER A 563 41.85 -1.32 13.41
N GLN A 564 41.85 -0.72 14.61
CA GLN A 564 40.86 0.31 14.94
C GLN A 564 40.87 1.48 13.95
N GLY A 565 42.04 1.96 13.50
CA GLY A 565 42.12 3.03 12.51
C GLY A 565 41.56 2.65 11.13
N GLU A 566 41.70 1.38 10.74
CA GLU A 566 41.11 0.83 9.50
C GLU A 566 39.59 0.70 9.61
N LEU A 567 39.06 0.25 10.75
CA LEU A 567 37.62 0.20 10.96
C LEU A 567 36.98 1.61 10.90
N HIS A 568 37.63 2.63 11.47
CA HIS A 568 37.16 4.02 11.36
C HIS A 568 37.23 4.53 9.91
N SER A 569 38.27 4.15 9.17
CA SER A 569 38.41 4.50 7.75
C SER A 569 37.33 3.83 6.89
N LEU A 570 36.91 2.61 7.23
CA LEU A 570 35.83 1.88 6.58
C LEU A 570 34.47 2.53 6.88
N ALA A 571 34.23 2.95 8.13
CA ALA A 571 33.01 3.66 8.48
C ALA A 571 32.88 4.98 7.71
N LEU A 572 33.98 5.74 7.57
CA LEU A 572 34.02 6.96 6.76
C LEU A 572 33.78 6.67 5.28
N SER A 573 34.38 5.62 4.74
CA SER A 573 34.24 5.27 3.32
C SER A 573 32.82 4.84 2.95
N LEU A 574 32.08 4.22 3.87
CA LEU A 574 30.67 3.87 3.67
C LEU A 574 29.71 5.05 3.93
N PHE A 575 30.04 5.94 4.87
CA PHE A 575 29.18 7.07 5.24
C PHE A 575 29.23 8.23 4.22
N LEU A 576 30.43 8.62 3.79
CA LEU A 576 30.62 9.81 2.97
C LEU A 576 29.88 9.75 1.62
N PRO A 577 29.85 8.61 0.89
CA PRO A 577 29.06 8.49 -0.34
C PRO A 577 27.57 8.73 -0.12
N ARG A 578 27.00 8.23 0.99
CA ARG A 578 25.60 8.49 1.38
C ARG A 578 25.36 9.98 1.58
N ALA A 579 26.20 10.64 2.38
CA ALA A 579 26.00 12.05 2.72
C ALA A 579 26.26 13.01 1.55
N THR A 580 27.10 12.59 0.60
CA THR A 580 27.48 13.39 -0.57
C THR A 580 26.74 13.03 -1.85
N HIS A 581 25.74 12.14 -1.78
CA HIS A 581 24.96 11.68 -2.94
C HIS A 581 24.39 12.85 -3.76
N PRO A 582 24.44 12.84 -5.11
CA PRO A 582 23.99 13.96 -5.95
C PRO A 582 22.58 14.46 -5.61
N ASP A 583 21.64 13.56 -5.33
CA ASP A 583 20.25 13.90 -4.99
C ASP A 583 20.06 14.43 -3.55
N SER A 584 21.12 14.45 -2.74
CA SER A 584 21.05 14.99 -1.37
C SER A 584 20.74 16.49 -1.39
N PRO A 585 19.64 16.94 -0.76
CA PRO A 585 19.27 18.35 -0.69
C PRO A 585 20.17 19.16 0.25
N PHE A 586 21.10 18.51 0.95
CA PHE A 586 22.02 19.15 1.88
C PHE A 586 23.34 19.49 1.21
N GLY A 587 23.55 20.75 0.89
CA GLY A 587 24.83 21.26 0.40
C GLY A 587 25.96 21.22 1.44
N PHE A 588 25.66 20.94 2.70
CA PHE A 588 26.64 20.88 3.79
C PHE A 588 26.86 19.46 4.33
N LEU A 589 28.01 19.26 4.99
CA LEU A 589 28.39 18.06 5.70
C LEU A 589 29.13 18.46 6.99
N VAL A 590 28.58 18.09 8.14
CA VAL A 590 29.17 18.35 9.46
C VAL A 590 29.78 17.06 10.01
N ILE A 591 31.07 17.10 10.35
CA ILE A 591 31.82 15.95 10.85
C ILE A 591 32.44 16.32 12.20
N ASP A 592 32.09 15.57 13.25
CA ASP A 592 32.63 15.75 14.60
C ASP A 592 33.70 14.70 14.91
N ASP A 593 34.93 15.18 15.04
CA ASP A 593 36.15 14.46 15.41
C ASP A 593 36.48 13.22 14.55
N PRO A 594 36.74 13.39 13.24
CA PRO A 594 36.98 12.26 12.34
C PRO A 594 38.33 11.57 12.51
N VAL A 595 39.26 12.17 13.28
CA VAL A 595 40.61 11.65 13.46
C VAL A 595 40.65 10.75 14.69
N GLN A 596 40.55 9.44 14.48
CA GLN A 596 40.45 8.47 15.58
C GLN A 596 41.27 7.23 15.34
N SER A 597 42.20 6.93 16.25
CA SER A 597 43.11 5.78 16.12
C SER A 597 43.82 5.73 14.74
N MET A 598 43.94 6.90 14.09
CA MET A 598 44.57 7.08 12.79
C MET A 598 46.05 7.44 12.98
N ASP A 599 46.90 6.82 12.18
CA ASP A 599 48.29 7.23 11.99
C ASP A 599 48.38 8.51 11.13
N PRO A 600 49.54 9.19 11.08
CA PRO A 600 49.69 10.41 10.28
C PRO A 600 49.34 10.24 8.79
N GLU A 601 49.60 9.07 8.21
CA GLU A 601 49.32 8.79 6.79
C GLU A 601 47.81 8.77 6.52
N LYS A 602 47.03 8.07 7.36
CA LYS A 602 45.56 8.08 7.29
C LYS A 602 44.97 9.47 7.51
N VAL A 603 45.59 10.30 8.36
CA VAL A 603 45.17 11.69 8.58
C VAL A 603 45.41 12.55 7.32
N GLU A 604 46.51 12.34 6.60
CA GLU A 604 46.75 12.97 5.30
C GLU A 604 45.74 12.50 4.25
N GLY A 605 45.47 11.20 4.19
CA GLY A 605 44.41 10.63 3.35
C GLY A 605 43.04 11.24 3.63
N LEU A 606 42.70 11.40 4.91
CA LEU A 606 41.47 12.06 5.34
C LEU A 606 41.41 13.51 4.88
N ALA A 607 42.51 14.27 4.97
CA ALA A 607 42.56 15.64 4.47
C ALA A 607 42.26 15.72 2.96
N ARG A 608 42.79 14.77 2.16
CA ARG A 608 42.50 14.67 0.72
C ARG A 608 41.04 14.35 0.44
N VAL A 609 40.45 13.41 1.19
CA VAL A 609 39.03 13.06 1.08
C VAL A 609 38.13 14.25 1.43
N LEU A 610 38.40 14.92 2.54
CA LEU A 610 37.66 16.12 2.97
C LEU A 610 37.75 17.23 1.92
N HIS A 611 38.93 17.43 1.31
CA HIS A 611 39.09 18.39 0.22
C HIS A 611 38.25 18.01 -1.01
N ALA A 612 38.28 16.74 -1.42
CA ALA A 612 37.47 16.27 -2.56
C ALA A 612 35.97 16.49 -2.33
N CYS A 613 35.46 16.20 -1.12
CA CYS A 613 34.08 16.51 -0.75
C CYS A 613 33.81 18.03 -0.74
N ALA A 614 34.76 18.82 -0.23
CA ALA A 614 34.66 20.27 -0.12
C ALA A 614 34.59 21.01 -1.46
N GLN A 615 35.00 20.39 -2.57
CA GLN A 615 34.86 20.97 -3.91
C GLN A 615 33.40 21.13 -4.35
N ARG A 616 32.48 20.34 -3.80
CA ARG A 616 31.06 20.35 -4.17
C ARG A 616 30.12 20.61 -2.99
N ARG A 617 30.62 20.47 -1.75
CA ARG A 617 29.84 20.59 -0.51
C ARG A 617 30.53 21.53 0.46
N GLN A 618 29.77 22.15 1.34
CA GLN A 618 30.27 22.86 2.49
C GLN A 618 30.65 21.84 3.57
N VAL A 619 31.93 21.55 3.73
CA VAL A 619 32.41 20.56 4.71
C VAL A 619 32.90 21.29 5.95
N ILE A 620 32.30 20.96 7.10
CA ILE A 620 32.59 21.55 8.40
C ILE A 620 33.10 20.45 9.32
N VAL A 621 34.39 20.50 9.66
CA VAL A 621 35.05 19.50 10.49
C VAL A 621 35.36 20.09 11.85
N PHE A 622 34.78 19.52 12.90
CA PHE A 622 35.17 19.81 14.28
C PHE A 622 36.27 18.83 14.67
N THR A 623 37.41 19.31 15.14
CA THR A 623 38.48 18.42 15.58
C THR A 623 39.31 19.04 16.68
N HIS A 624 39.88 18.21 17.54
CA HIS A 624 40.90 18.61 18.49
C HIS A 624 42.31 18.21 18.05
N ASP A 625 42.42 17.41 16.99
CA ASP A 625 43.67 16.87 16.52
C ASP A 625 44.41 17.89 15.65
N THR A 626 45.63 18.23 16.07
CA THR A 626 46.49 19.18 15.35
C THR A 626 47.09 18.58 14.08
N ARG A 627 47.17 17.24 13.97
CA ARG A 627 47.73 16.54 12.81
C ARG A 627 46.89 16.78 11.55
N LEU A 628 45.56 16.89 11.68
CA LEU A 628 44.70 17.23 10.53
C LEU A 628 44.95 18.65 10.03
N GLN A 629 45.13 19.61 10.95
CA GLN A 629 45.49 20.99 10.59
C GLN A 629 46.87 21.04 9.91
N GLN A 630 47.82 20.26 10.42
CA GLN A 630 49.16 20.13 9.82
C GLN A 630 49.08 19.50 8.42
N ALA A 631 48.29 18.43 8.24
CA ALA A 631 48.10 17.79 6.94
C ALA A 631 47.46 18.75 5.92
N ILE A 632 46.44 19.51 6.31
CA ILE A 632 45.81 20.53 5.45
C ILE A 632 46.81 21.59 5.01
N ARG A 633 47.66 22.07 5.94
CA ARG A 633 48.73 23.03 5.62
C ARG A 633 49.79 22.42 4.70
N HIS A 634 50.24 21.20 5.00
CA HIS A 634 51.25 20.48 4.22
C HIS A 634 50.80 20.24 2.78
N LEU A 635 49.54 19.81 2.61
CA LEU A 635 48.91 19.55 1.31
C LEU A 635 48.46 20.82 0.58
N ARG A 636 48.59 22.00 1.21
CA ARG A 636 48.11 23.30 0.69
C ARG A 636 46.62 23.27 0.31
N ILE A 637 45.82 22.59 1.11
CA ILE A 637 44.37 22.52 0.91
C ILE A 637 43.75 23.87 1.29
N PRO A 638 42.94 24.50 0.42
CA PRO A 638 42.25 25.74 0.74
C PRO A 638 41.16 25.49 1.79
N ALA A 639 41.47 25.84 3.05
CA ALA A 639 40.56 25.68 4.18
C ALA A 639 40.53 26.92 5.07
N THR A 640 39.38 27.18 5.72
CA THR A 640 39.28 28.17 6.79
C THR A 640 39.41 27.47 8.14
N ILE A 641 40.34 27.90 8.98
CA ILE A 641 40.55 27.34 10.31
C ILE A 641 40.02 28.30 11.38
N MET A 642 39.04 27.83 12.15
CA MET A 642 38.42 28.54 13.25
C MET A 642 38.85 27.89 14.57
N GLN A 643 39.37 28.67 15.51
CA GLN A 643 39.72 28.22 16.84
C GLN A 643 38.57 28.48 17.81
N VAL A 644 38.20 27.45 18.57
CA VAL A 644 37.22 27.51 19.65
C VAL A 644 37.93 27.29 20.97
N SER A 645 37.78 28.25 21.87
CA SER A 645 38.29 28.22 23.24
C SER A 645 37.16 28.43 24.23
N ARG A 646 37.25 27.77 25.38
CA ARG A 646 36.29 27.92 26.48
C ARG A 646 37.01 28.56 27.66
N GLN A 647 36.44 29.64 28.18
CA GLN A 647 36.88 30.33 29.39
C GLN A 647 36.11 29.77 30.61
N THR A 648 36.28 30.39 31.78
CA THR A 648 35.46 30.09 32.96
C THR A 648 33.97 30.30 32.65
N ASP A 649 33.11 29.61 33.41
CA ASP A 649 31.65 29.71 33.29
C ASP A 649 31.07 29.35 31.92
N SER A 650 31.77 28.50 31.17
CA SER A 650 31.35 28.03 29.85
C SER A 650 31.20 29.15 28.81
N VAL A 651 31.89 30.27 28.98
CA VAL A 651 31.99 31.31 27.97
C VAL A 651 32.86 30.77 26.83
N VAL A 652 32.25 30.56 25.66
CA VAL A 652 32.95 30.04 24.48
C VAL A 652 33.28 31.20 23.55
N LYS A 653 34.52 31.25 23.08
CA LYS A 653 34.99 32.24 22.11
C LYS A 653 35.45 31.54 20.84
N VAL A 654 34.90 31.99 19.72
CA VAL A 654 35.28 31.56 18.37
C VAL A 654 36.14 32.65 17.72
N THR A 655 37.33 32.27 17.24
CA THR A 655 38.25 33.18 16.52
C THR A 655 38.72 32.53 15.23
N ARG A 656 38.70 33.25 14.12
CA ARG A 656 39.33 32.78 12.87
C ARG A 656 40.84 32.91 13.00
N THR A 657 41.57 31.81 12.92
CA THR A 657 43.03 31.78 13.17
C THR A 657 43.81 31.73 11.87
N ASP A 658 43.38 30.86 10.94
CA ASP A 658 43.98 30.79 9.60
C ASP A 658 42.90 30.85 8.54
N ASP A 659 43.23 31.51 7.43
CA ASP A 659 42.42 31.52 6.23
C ASP A 659 43.34 31.46 5.00
N PRO A 660 42.82 31.09 3.82
CA PRO A 660 43.64 30.92 2.63
C PRO A 660 44.53 32.12 2.29
N VAL A 661 44.04 33.35 2.55
CA VAL A 661 44.80 34.59 2.31
C VAL A 661 45.92 34.75 3.34
N SER A 662 45.59 34.57 4.61
CA SER A 662 46.57 34.67 5.70
C SER A 662 47.69 33.62 5.56
N LEU A 663 47.35 32.41 5.11
CA LEU A 663 48.31 31.34 4.83
C LEU A 663 49.22 31.72 3.65
N ALA A 664 48.65 32.08 2.49
CA ALA A 664 49.43 32.47 1.31
C ALA A 664 50.38 33.66 1.61
N LEU A 665 49.90 34.66 2.37
CA LEU A 665 50.74 35.78 2.82
C LEU A 665 51.84 35.32 3.78
N SER A 666 51.57 34.38 4.69
CA SER A 666 52.59 33.86 5.62
C SER A 666 53.71 33.12 4.88
N GLU A 667 53.38 32.34 3.85
CA GLU A 667 54.36 31.65 3.01
C GLU A 667 55.19 32.65 2.21
N ALA A 668 54.55 33.66 1.60
CA ALA A 668 55.24 34.73 0.88
C ALA A 668 56.20 35.50 1.81
N ARG A 669 55.77 35.80 3.04
CA ARG A 669 56.63 36.43 4.06
C ARG A 669 57.80 35.52 4.47
N ALA A 670 57.61 34.21 4.57
CA ALA A 670 58.67 33.28 4.93
C ALA A 670 59.78 33.29 3.87
N VAL A 671 59.40 33.19 2.59
CA VAL A 671 60.36 33.27 1.46
C VAL A 671 61.01 34.66 1.37
N ALA A 672 60.24 35.73 1.59
CA ALA A 672 60.78 37.10 1.55
C ALA A 672 61.82 37.38 2.65
N LYS A 673 61.69 36.73 3.82
CA LYS A 673 62.60 36.88 4.97
C LYS A 673 63.79 35.93 4.95
N ASP A 674 63.78 34.89 4.13
CA ASP A 674 64.85 33.90 4.11
C ASP A 674 66.10 34.47 3.40
N PRO A 675 67.22 34.67 4.13
CA PRO A 675 68.45 35.21 3.54
C PRO A 675 69.12 34.20 2.60
N ASN A 676 68.76 32.92 2.65
CA ASN A 676 69.38 31.87 1.82
C ASN A 676 68.74 31.76 0.43
N VAL A 677 67.64 32.48 0.17
CA VAL A 677 66.99 32.49 -1.15
C VAL A 677 67.70 33.51 -2.05
N PRO A 678 68.31 33.09 -3.19
CA PRO A 678 68.93 34.00 -4.15
C PRO A 678 67.94 35.01 -4.72
N GLN A 679 68.42 36.21 -5.07
CA GLN A 679 67.55 37.30 -5.53
C GLN A 679 66.80 36.98 -6.82
N ASP A 680 67.46 36.31 -7.76
CA ASP A 680 66.87 35.87 -9.03
C ASP A 680 65.76 34.81 -8.83
N VAL A 681 65.87 33.97 -7.80
CA VAL A 681 64.82 33.02 -7.40
C VAL A 681 63.65 33.77 -6.74
N ALA A 682 63.94 34.69 -5.81
CA ALA A 682 62.92 35.50 -5.15
C ALA A 682 62.13 36.35 -6.16
N ASP A 683 62.81 36.97 -7.14
CA ASP A 683 62.22 37.79 -8.20
C ASP A 683 61.24 37.01 -9.09
N ARG A 684 61.41 35.68 -9.19
CA ARG A 684 60.51 34.79 -9.95
C ARG A 684 59.39 34.21 -9.11
N VAL A 685 59.67 33.84 -7.86
CA VAL A 685 58.74 33.10 -7.00
C VAL A 685 57.81 34.02 -6.22
N LEU A 686 58.31 35.12 -5.66
CA LEU A 686 57.49 36.01 -4.82
C LEU A 686 56.29 36.63 -5.56
N PRO A 687 56.39 37.08 -6.83
CA PRO A 687 55.22 37.58 -7.56
C PRO A 687 54.12 36.52 -7.72
N GLN A 688 54.47 35.25 -7.92
CA GLN A 688 53.52 34.14 -8.03
C GLN A 688 52.88 33.80 -6.68
N MET A 689 53.64 33.85 -5.58
CA MET A 689 53.08 33.67 -4.23
C MET A 689 52.14 34.82 -3.85
N CYS A 690 52.52 36.06 -4.16
CA CYS A 690 51.69 37.24 -3.95
C CYS A 690 50.43 37.21 -4.82
N ARG A 691 50.54 36.72 -6.07
CA ARG A 691 49.39 36.45 -6.94
C ARG A 691 48.41 35.49 -6.28
N GLY A 692 48.89 34.36 -5.76
CA GLY A 692 48.04 33.38 -5.07
C GLY A 692 47.31 33.97 -3.84
N ALA A 693 47.96 34.85 -3.09
CA ALA A 693 47.32 35.57 -1.99
C ALA A 693 46.22 36.53 -2.44
N LEU A 694 46.43 37.25 -3.55
CA LEU A 694 45.42 38.14 -4.13
C LEU A 694 44.27 37.36 -4.77
N GLU A 695 44.55 36.25 -5.44
CA GLU A 695 43.53 35.35 -5.98
C GLU A 695 42.63 34.84 -4.85
N ALA A 696 43.24 34.29 -3.79
CA ALA A 696 42.51 33.84 -2.60
C ALA A 696 41.66 34.97 -1.96
N ALA A 697 42.16 36.21 -1.95
CA ALA A 697 41.44 37.36 -1.43
C ALA A 697 40.24 37.76 -2.29
N CYS A 698 40.33 37.60 -3.62
CA CYS A 698 39.27 37.96 -4.56
C CYS A 698 38.13 36.93 -4.63
N LEU A 699 38.39 35.65 -4.29
CA LEU A 699 37.39 34.58 -4.40
C LEU A 699 36.14 34.83 -3.55
N GLU A 700 36.28 35.23 -2.28
CA GLU A 700 35.13 35.44 -1.38
C GLU A 700 34.25 36.64 -1.81
N PRO A 701 34.82 37.83 -2.11
CA PRO A 701 34.05 38.94 -2.68
C PRO A 701 33.41 38.61 -4.04
N ALA A 702 34.12 37.93 -4.95
CA ALA A 702 33.57 37.51 -6.23
C ALA A 702 32.36 36.59 -6.05
N ARG A 703 32.46 35.59 -5.17
CA ARG A 703 31.34 34.70 -4.82
C ARG A 703 30.18 35.44 -4.17
N ARG A 704 30.45 36.48 -3.38
CA ARG A 704 29.42 37.29 -2.72
C ARG A 704 28.67 38.13 -3.76
N ARG A 705 29.41 38.80 -4.64
CA ARG A 705 28.86 39.67 -5.68
C ARG A 705 28.06 38.90 -6.72
N LEU A 706 28.63 37.84 -7.31
CA LEU A 706 27.92 37.02 -8.30
C LEU A 706 26.61 36.43 -7.74
N ARG A 707 26.59 36.11 -6.44
CA ARG A 707 25.35 35.68 -5.77
C ARG A 707 24.35 36.81 -5.60
N ALA A 708 24.80 38.03 -5.27
CA ALA A 708 23.93 39.20 -5.21
C ALA A 708 23.34 39.57 -6.59
N GLU A 709 24.02 39.16 -7.67
CA GLU A 709 23.54 39.27 -9.06
C GLU A 709 22.60 38.11 -9.46
N GLY A 710 22.28 37.16 -8.56
CA GLY A 710 21.33 36.08 -8.76
C GLY A 710 21.91 34.77 -9.31
N HIS A 711 23.24 34.63 -9.41
CA HIS A 711 23.87 33.40 -9.90
C HIS A 711 23.84 32.28 -8.85
N GLY A 712 23.35 31.10 -9.25
CA GLY A 712 23.43 29.87 -8.44
C GLY A 712 24.87 29.36 -8.28
N HIS A 713 25.12 28.51 -7.29
CA HIS A 713 26.48 28.16 -6.90
C HIS A 713 27.31 27.51 -8.03
N ALA A 714 26.70 26.63 -8.83
CA ALA A 714 27.37 25.98 -9.95
C ALA A 714 27.83 26.97 -11.03
N ASP A 715 27.01 27.98 -11.35
CA ASP A 715 27.36 29.05 -12.30
C ASP A 715 28.46 29.95 -11.72
N VAL A 716 28.39 30.28 -10.43
CA VAL A 716 29.43 31.05 -9.73
C VAL A 716 30.79 30.36 -9.83
N GLU A 717 30.90 29.07 -9.49
CA GLU A 717 32.17 28.36 -9.57
C GLU A 717 32.64 28.16 -11.02
N ALA A 718 31.71 27.97 -11.97
CA ALA A 718 32.06 27.88 -13.39
C ALA A 718 32.63 29.21 -13.93
N ARG A 719 32.11 30.36 -13.50
CA ARG A 719 32.61 31.69 -13.87
C ARG A 719 33.96 31.98 -13.24
N ILE A 720 34.11 31.68 -11.95
CA ILE A 720 35.40 31.82 -11.25
C ILE A 720 36.46 30.89 -11.88
N GLY A 721 36.10 29.65 -12.22
CA GLY A 721 37.01 28.70 -12.87
C GLY A 721 37.48 29.11 -14.28
N LYS A 722 36.72 29.97 -14.96
CA LYS A 722 37.11 30.56 -16.26
C LYS A 722 37.99 31.81 -16.12
N ALA A 723 38.10 32.40 -14.93
CA ALA A 723 38.95 33.55 -14.68
C ALA A 723 40.39 33.07 -14.44
N HIS A 724 41.23 33.18 -15.47
CA HIS A 724 42.62 32.70 -15.45
C HIS A 724 43.62 33.82 -15.11
N LYS A 725 43.23 35.09 -15.24
CA LYS A 725 44.06 36.25 -14.88
C LYS A 725 43.54 36.95 -13.63
N LEU A 726 44.45 37.55 -12.86
CA LEU A 726 44.07 38.31 -11.67
C LEU A 726 43.17 39.51 -12.02
N THR A 727 43.30 40.09 -13.21
CA THR A 727 42.39 41.16 -13.69
C THR A 727 40.97 40.68 -13.92
N GLU A 728 40.79 39.46 -14.43
CA GLU A 728 39.46 38.85 -14.64
C GLU A 728 38.82 38.54 -13.29
N LEU A 729 39.60 38.00 -12.36
CA LEU A 729 39.11 37.71 -11.01
C LEU A 729 38.83 38.99 -10.21
N ALA A 730 39.64 40.03 -10.38
CA ALA A 730 39.39 41.35 -9.80
C ALA A 730 38.13 42.00 -10.41
N ALA A 731 37.86 41.80 -11.70
CA ALA A 731 36.60 42.23 -12.32
C ALA A 731 35.40 41.59 -11.61
N LEU A 732 35.42 40.26 -11.43
CA LEU A 732 34.37 39.53 -10.72
C LEU A 732 34.24 39.95 -9.24
N ALA A 733 35.34 40.30 -8.58
CA ALA A 733 35.37 40.64 -7.16
C ALA A 733 34.91 42.07 -6.86
N PHE A 734 35.25 43.04 -7.72
CA PHE A 734 35.14 44.46 -7.40
C PHE A 734 34.35 45.29 -8.40
N TYR A 735 34.42 44.92 -9.67
CA TYR A 735 34.03 45.78 -10.77
C TYR A 735 32.96 45.10 -11.60
N ASP A 736 32.66 45.64 -12.78
CA ASP A 736 31.77 44.97 -13.71
C ASP A 736 32.50 43.80 -14.37
N SER A 737 31.87 42.62 -14.33
CA SER A 737 32.37 41.37 -14.93
C SER A 737 32.60 41.47 -16.45
N THR A 738 32.02 42.48 -17.12
CA THR A 738 32.22 42.74 -18.55
C THR A 738 33.38 43.70 -18.83
N MET A 739 34.08 44.22 -17.82
CA MET A 739 35.19 45.13 -18.03
C MET A 739 36.40 44.43 -18.66
N GLU A 740 36.95 45.07 -19.68
CA GLU A 740 38.20 44.63 -20.28
C GLU A 740 39.37 44.78 -19.28
N PRO A 741 40.41 43.92 -19.34
CA PRO A 741 41.52 43.94 -18.38
C PRO A 741 42.17 45.32 -18.20
N ALA A 742 42.27 46.13 -19.27
CA ALA A 742 42.82 47.48 -19.20
C ALA A 742 41.94 48.44 -18.39
N GLN A 743 40.62 48.30 -18.45
CA GLN A 743 39.67 49.10 -17.69
C GLN A 743 39.71 48.72 -16.20
N VAL A 744 39.86 47.43 -15.90
CA VAL A 744 40.03 46.95 -14.51
C VAL A 744 41.31 47.53 -13.90
N LEU A 745 42.43 47.51 -14.61
CA LEU A 745 43.69 48.07 -14.13
C LEU A 745 43.61 49.60 -13.92
N ALA A 746 42.88 50.31 -14.78
CA ALA A 746 42.62 51.74 -14.61
C ALA A 746 41.76 52.02 -13.36
N ALA A 747 40.71 51.22 -13.14
CA ALA A 747 39.84 51.33 -11.97
C ALA A 747 40.60 51.01 -10.67
N VAL A 748 41.44 49.97 -10.65
CA VAL A 748 42.31 49.66 -9.50
C VAL A 748 43.28 50.80 -9.21
N ALA A 749 43.88 51.40 -10.24
CA ALA A 749 44.76 52.54 -10.07
C ALA A 749 44.05 53.77 -9.48
N GLN A 750 42.79 53.98 -9.85
CA GLN A 750 41.94 55.06 -9.33
C GLN A 750 41.51 54.81 -7.88
N ASP A 751 41.07 53.60 -7.56
CA ASP A 751 40.51 53.28 -6.23
C ASP A 751 41.56 53.00 -5.17
N HIS A 752 42.68 52.38 -5.55
CA HIS A 752 43.69 51.87 -4.63
C HIS A 752 45.06 52.52 -4.86
N GLY A 753 45.26 53.23 -5.97
CA GLY A 753 46.47 53.97 -6.31
C GLY A 753 47.34 53.26 -7.36
N PRO A 754 48.29 53.98 -7.99
CA PRO A 754 49.16 53.43 -9.05
C PRO A 754 50.00 52.21 -8.62
N TRP A 755 50.35 52.13 -7.33
CA TRP A 755 51.10 51.00 -6.77
C TRP A 755 50.31 49.68 -6.85
N ALA A 756 48.98 49.71 -6.66
CA ALA A 756 48.12 48.53 -6.70
C ALA A 756 47.99 47.99 -8.14
N ARG A 757 47.92 48.89 -9.13
CA ARG A 757 47.98 48.52 -10.55
C ARG A 757 49.31 47.85 -10.89
N ALA A 758 50.43 48.47 -10.50
CA ALA A 758 51.76 47.92 -10.75
C ALA A 758 51.96 46.55 -10.06
N LEU A 759 51.36 46.36 -8.88
CA LEU A 759 51.34 45.07 -8.18
C LEU A 759 50.58 44.00 -8.97
N ILE A 760 49.36 44.29 -9.46
CA ILE A 760 48.57 43.34 -10.27
C ILE A 760 49.28 43.02 -11.59
N GLU A 761 49.84 44.03 -12.27
CA GLU A 761 50.63 43.84 -13.50
C GLU A 761 51.85 42.93 -13.23
N ARG A 762 52.55 43.15 -12.12
CA ARG A 762 53.69 42.32 -11.68
C ARG A 762 53.29 40.88 -11.35
N CYS A 763 52.17 40.68 -10.68
CA CYS A 763 51.65 39.35 -10.34
C CYS A 763 51.14 38.58 -11.57
N ASN A 764 50.59 39.28 -12.57
CA ASN A 764 50.11 38.65 -13.82
C ASN A 764 51.23 38.32 -14.80
N ALA A 765 52.36 39.03 -14.75
CA ALA A 765 53.54 38.68 -15.53
C ALA A 765 54.05 37.29 -15.13
N GLY A 766 54.11 36.37 -16.09
CA GLY A 766 54.57 34.99 -15.84
C GLY A 766 56.04 34.94 -15.42
N ALA A 767 56.47 33.82 -14.81
CA ALA A 767 57.85 33.60 -14.34
C ALA A 767 58.94 33.72 -15.44
N HIS A 768 58.54 33.80 -16.71
CA HIS A 768 59.41 33.94 -17.89
C HIS A 768 59.59 35.38 -18.38
N GLN A 769 58.83 36.35 -17.87
CA GLN A 769 58.99 37.78 -18.20
C GLN A 769 59.94 38.44 -17.21
N LEU A 770 61.08 38.94 -17.69
CA LEU A 770 62.07 39.68 -16.90
C LEU A 770 61.50 41.05 -16.52
N LEU A 771 60.84 41.12 -15.37
CA LEU A 771 60.43 42.36 -14.74
C LEU A 771 61.59 42.98 -13.99
N THR A 772 61.48 44.28 -13.69
CA THR A 772 62.42 45.01 -12.82
C THR A 772 62.63 44.26 -11.49
N PRO A 773 63.89 44.05 -11.04
CA PRO A 773 64.20 43.35 -9.79
C PRO A 773 63.38 43.87 -8.62
N ILE A 774 62.98 42.98 -7.71
CA ILE A 774 62.26 43.39 -6.50
C ILE A 774 63.24 44.16 -5.61
N GLY A 775 62.95 45.44 -5.37
CA GLY A 775 63.78 46.29 -4.50
C GLY A 775 63.83 45.76 -3.07
N ASP A 776 62.70 45.82 -2.35
CA ASP A 776 62.52 45.18 -1.05
C ASP A 776 61.48 44.05 -1.16
N ARG A 777 61.93 42.82 -0.86
CA ARG A 777 61.09 41.60 -0.88
C ARG A 777 59.90 41.72 0.08
N MET A 778 60.07 42.39 1.21
CA MET A 778 59.03 42.57 2.21
C MET A 778 58.00 43.61 1.81
N ASP A 779 58.38 44.63 1.04
CA ASP A 779 57.46 45.66 0.58
C ASP A 779 56.45 45.08 -0.42
N LEU A 780 56.89 44.18 -1.31
CA LEU A 780 55.96 43.45 -2.20
C LEU A 780 54.90 42.68 -1.41
N VAL A 781 55.29 42.00 -0.33
CA VAL A 781 54.36 41.24 0.51
C VAL A 781 53.46 42.15 1.35
N ARG A 782 53.97 43.29 1.83
CA ARG A 782 53.17 44.30 2.56
C ARG A 782 52.13 44.95 1.65
N ASP A 783 52.50 45.30 0.43
CA ASP A 783 51.57 45.86 -0.56
C ASP A 783 50.50 44.84 -0.96
N THR A 784 50.89 43.56 -1.10
CA THR A 784 49.97 42.44 -1.31
C THR A 784 48.99 42.31 -0.15
N GLU A 785 49.46 42.34 1.10
CA GLU A 785 48.59 42.30 2.28
C GLU A 785 47.66 43.52 2.35
N ARG A 786 48.16 44.71 2.02
CA ARG A 786 47.37 45.95 1.99
C ARG A 786 46.24 45.85 0.98
N LEU A 787 46.54 45.41 -0.24
CA LEU A 787 45.53 45.21 -1.28
C LEU A 787 44.55 44.11 -0.87
N ALA A 788 45.03 42.94 -0.40
CA ALA A 788 44.17 41.85 0.05
C ALA A 788 43.20 42.27 1.18
N LYS A 789 43.63 43.13 2.11
CA LYS A 789 42.73 43.71 3.14
C LYS A 789 41.70 44.64 2.54
N ALA A 790 42.09 45.49 1.59
CA ALA A 790 41.14 46.34 0.87
C ALA A 790 40.13 45.52 0.08
N VAL A 791 40.56 44.39 -0.50
CA VAL A 791 39.70 43.43 -1.21
C VAL A 791 38.63 42.82 -0.30
N ARG A 792 39.02 42.36 0.89
CA ARG A 792 38.13 41.69 1.83
C ARG A 792 37.24 42.62 2.65
N GLY A 793 37.57 43.92 2.70
CA GLY A 793 36.89 44.92 3.53
C GLY A 793 35.64 45.55 2.90
N ARG A 794 35.35 45.23 1.64
CA ARG A 794 34.10 45.56 0.96
C ARG A 794 33.18 44.31 0.93
#